data_AF-A0A4U0TNN8-F1
#
_entry.id   AF-A0A4U0TNN8-F1
#
_cell.length_a   1.000
_cell.length_b   1.000
_cell.length_c   1.000
_cell.angle_alpha   90.00
_cell.angle_beta   90.00
_cell.angle_gamma   90.00
#
_symmetry.space_group_name_H-M   'P 1'
#
loop_
_entity.id
_entity.type
_entity.pdbx_description
1 polymer ?
#
loop_
_entity_poly.entity_id
_entity_poly.type
_entity_poly.pdbx_seq_one_letter_code
_entity_poly.pdbx_strand_id
1 'polypeptide(L)'
;MMYGATVLLFASVAVGQTFQRLGGCPTLGCVFPPDYAEFLPGQYFDIRLEVHAPQNGSQVVPGYTTPDTDFTFTIAKEGEEPVPVTQFFDAQEAAVERWNFTWYEDLFAQAAERPSVVEVAAKAYRKLQLTEPGDYVATLTYMNGSTTTANWNVKDVPSKRRAKNVILFVGDGMTTNMITGKCPQGSQILSVNGKYLTKMAMDTFPVLGHQMTHSVDSFITDSANSATALYTGHKSTVNALGVYADSSSDPFDDPKVETVAEMFHRLNAGGIGIVSTAYIADATPSALTAHTRDRSAYADIVNFYLNGITNYTWTDWDGPDVLFGGGAEQFYANEESYEGEDFYDNFAQRGYEVVQNNTALAATGNSSKTLGIFSTGNLAVWLDRNVYPENLNVPDTAPDGSSAAAVDQPGLKEMTLKAIDILTERHPDDGYFMMAEAASVDKQMHALDYDRALGDLLELDNTVEATLKHLEALGTLEDTLVIVTADHGHGFDVAGSVDTEFQLAQRTDREKRKAVGIYEQSGLSQYTSPNESAPLGSDQNLVYSAGAAFPANWDPRYTLLQGVMAFPDRRENYTVHAGGPRDPTVTADDGTDGYVANPEDGLGGITIQGNLLPEAPTGVHSLTDVPVFALGPCQELFGGTYQNTDIFYNMAQCLGLSRPSPRGGHKGESRKGHGRKGDGHKGDGPKDDDKKGGAGRA
;
A
#
# COMPACT_ATOMS: atom_id res chain seq x y z
N MET A 1 51.04 24.62 41.30
CA MET A 1 50.52 23.74 40.22
C MET A 1 49.39 22.94 40.85
N MET A 2 48.12 23.40 40.81
CA MET A 2 47.13 23.20 39.72
C MET A 2 47.10 21.72 39.30
N TYR A 3 46.03 20.96 39.53
CA TYR A 3 44.72 21.08 38.88
C TYR A 3 43.58 20.51 39.74
N GLY A 4 42.42 21.18 39.72
CA GLY A 4 41.14 20.68 40.25
C GLY A 4 40.44 19.79 39.23
N ALA A 5 39.75 18.75 39.72
CA ALA A 5 38.90 17.89 38.91
C ALA A 5 37.44 18.33 39.09
N THR A 6 36.90 18.98 38.06
CA THR A 6 35.49 19.35 37.92
C THR A 6 34.67 18.09 37.64
N VAL A 7 33.70 17.79 38.49
CA VAL A 7 32.67 16.77 38.22
C VAL A 7 31.68 17.41 37.24
N LEU A 8 31.80 17.06 35.96
CA LEU A 8 30.78 17.34 34.95
C LEU A 8 29.70 16.26 35.09
N LEU A 9 28.55 16.64 35.64
CA LEU A 9 27.30 15.90 35.41
C LEU A 9 26.99 16.01 33.91
N PHE A 10 27.23 14.93 33.17
CA PHE A 10 26.55 14.72 31.90
C PHE A 10 25.09 14.41 32.24
N ALA A 11 24.22 15.40 32.08
CA ALA A 11 22.81 15.12 31.86
C ALA A 11 22.72 14.36 30.54
N SER A 12 22.55 13.05 30.63
CA SER A 12 22.16 12.24 29.49
C SER A 12 20.77 12.70 29.09
N VAL A 13 20.69 13.58 28.09
CA VAL A 13 19.44 13.80 27.35
C VAL A 13 19.24 12.51 26.57
N ALA A 14 18.50 11.58 27.17
CA ALA A 14 17.97 10.43 26.45
C ALA A 14 16.90 10.98 25.51
N VAL A 15 17.33 11.40 24.31
CA VAL A 15 16.39 11.61 23.22
C VAL A 15 15.97 10.21 22.77
N GLY A 16 14.91 9.69 23.41
CA GLY A 16 14.26 8.47 22.94
C GLY A 16 13.71 8.74 21.55
N GLN A 17 14.25 8.06 20.55
CA GLN A 17 13.89 8.18 19.13
C GLN A 17 12.42 7.82 18.81
N THR A 18 11.64 7.35 19.80
CA THR A 18 10.30 6.76 19.61
C THR A 18 9.15 7.69 19.98
N PHE A 19 9.41 8.77 20.70
CA PHE A 19 8.37 9.70 21.13
C PHE A 19 8.63 11.04 20.46
N GLN A 20 8.16 11.15 19.23
CA GLN A 20 7.95 12.44 18.57
C GLN A 20 6.50 12.84 18.78
N ARG A 21 6.24 14.13 18.93
CA ARG A 21 4.87 14.63 19.09
C ARG A 21 4.01 14.32 17.86
N LEU A 22 4.57 14.56 16.66
CA LEU A 22 4.03 14.22 15.35
C LEU A 22 5.20 14.11 14.37
N GLY A 23 5.19 13.11 13.47
CA GLY A 23 6.31 12.83 12.55
C GLY A 23 6.71 13.99 11.65
N GLY A 24 5.75 14.77 11.16
CA GLY A 24 5.99 15.96 10.32
C GLY A 24 6.27 17.26 11.09
N CYS A 25 6.45 17.19 12.41
CA CYS A 25 6.56 18.37 13.29
C CYS A 25 7.89 18.40 14.06
N PRO A 26 9.02 18.74 13.41
CA PRO A 26 10.33 18.74 14.07
C PRO A 26 10.47 19.82 15.15
N THR A 27 9.67 20.88 15.08
CA THR A 27 9.64 22.00 16.05
C THR A 27 8.20 22.29 16.48
N LEU A 28 7.95 23.41 17.15
CA LEU A 28 6.60 23.85 17.54
C LEU A 28 5.74 24.33 16.36
N GLY A 29 6.33 24.61 15.20
CA GLY A 29 5.59 24.90 13.97
C GLY A 29 5.67 23.70 13.02
N CYS A 30 4.53 23.25 12.51
CA CYS A 30 4.41 22.13 11.60
C CYS A 30 4.00 22.61 10.21
N VAL A 31 4.60 22.02 9.18
CA VAL A 31 4.24 22.23 7.77
C VAL A 31 4.02 20.86 7.16
N PHE A 32 2.82 20.61 6.65
CA PHE A 32 2.50 19.45 5.84
C PHE A 32 2.14 19.92 4.43
N PRO A 33 2.71 19.35 3.36
CA PRO A 33 3.73 18.29 3.34
C PRO A 33 5.06 18.71 4.02
N PRO A 34 5.76 17.78 4.69
CA PRO A 34 6.97 18.08 5.47
C PRO A 34 8.16 18.47 4.58
N ASP A 35 9.27 18.83 5.23
CA ASP A 35 10.55 19.08 4.56
C ASP A 35 10.97 17.87 3.71
N TYR A 36 11.61 18.12 2.56
CA TYR A 36 11.96 17.14 1.53
C TYR A 36 10.78 16.42 0.85
N ALA A 37 9.56 16.92 0.97
CA ALA A 37 8.47 16.44 0.13
C ALA A 37 8.76 16.73 -1.35
N GLU A 38 8.56 15.73 -2.18
CA GLU A 38 8.69 15.82 -3.63
C GLU A 38 7.28 15.89 -4.24
N PHE A 39 7.14 16.46 -5.43
CA PHE A 39 5.85 16.60 -6.11
C PHE A 39 5.97 16.30 -7.59
N LEU A 40 4.94 15.68 -8.16
CA LEU A 40 4.76 15.62 -9.60
C LEU A 40 4.06 16.91 -10.09
N PRO A 41 4.51 17.54 -11.19
CA PRO A 41 3.83 18.70 -11.75
C PRO A 41 2.34 18.44 -12.01
N GLY A 42 1.46 19.21 -11.38
CA GLY A 42 0.00 19.11 -11.52
C GLY A 42 -0.68 18.01 -10.70
N GLN A 43 0.01 17.45 -9.71
CA GLN A 43 -0.58 16.62 -8.66
C GLN A 43 -1.34 17.49 -7.65
N TYR A 44 -2.55 17.07 -7.25
CA TYR A 44 -3.28 17.73 -6.17
C TYR A 44 -2.72 17.35 -4.80
N PHE A 45 -2.67 18.32 -3.90
CA PHE A 45 -2.32 18.11 -2.50
C PHE A 45 -2.94 19.20 -1.62
N ASP A 46 -3.04 18.93 -0.32
CA ASP A 46 -3.39 19.93 0.70
C ASP A 46 -2.14 20.43 1.42
N ILE A 47 -2.20 21.66 1.93
CA ILE A 47 -1.26 22.19 2.91
C ILE A 47 -1.95 22.31 4.26
N ARG A 48 -1.36 21.73 5.32
CA ARG A 48 -1.77 21.96 6.71
C ARG A 48 -0.62 22.60 7.48
N LEU A 49 -0.97 23.62 8.26
CA LEU A 49 -0.05 24.34 9.13
C LEU A 49 -0.56 24.23 10.55
N GLU A 50 0.33 23.89 11.48
CA GLU A 50 0.00 23.85 12.91
C GLU A 50 1.05 24.61 13.72
N VAL A 51 0.61 25.34 14.73
CA VAL A 51 1.46 26.00 15.71
C VAL A 51 1.09 25.48 17.09
N HIS A 52 2.06 24.90 17.78
CA HIS A 52 1.88 24.17 19.03
C HIS A 52 2.39 24.95 20.23
N ALA A 53 1.59 24.98 21.29
CA ALA A 53 1.96 25.49 22.61
C ALA A 53 1.84 24.37 23.67
N PRO A 54 2.93 23.65 23.96
CA PRO A 54 2.95 22.64 25.03
C PRO A 54 2.72 23.26 26.41
N GLN A 55 1.85 22.64 27.22
CA GLN A 55 1.45 23.14 28.54
C GLN A 55 2.29 22.56 29.68
N ASN A 56 2.85 21.37 29.48
CA ASN A 56 3.71 20.63 30.39
C ASN A 56 4.75 19.82 29.59
N GLY A 57 5.64 19.13 30.31
CA GLY A 57 6.69 18.33 29.70
C GLY A 57 7.92 19.14 29.30
N SER A 58 8.79 18.51 28.52
CA SER A 58 10.12 19.03 28.16
C SER A 58 10.10 20.10 27.08
N GLN A 59 9.00 20.23 26.33
CA GLN A 59 8.86 21.17 25.21
C GLN A 59 8.16 22.50 25.57
N VAL A 60 7.88 22.75 26.85
CA VAL A 60 7.24 24.00 27.30
C VAL A 60 8.14 25.20 27.03
N VAL A 61 7.58 26.24 26.44
CA VAL A 61 8.23 27.55 26.32
C VAL A 61 7.66 28.50 27.39
N PRO A 62 8.48 29.00 28.33
CA PRO A 62 7.99 29.86 29.41
C PRO A 62 7.23 31.09 28.89
N GLY A 63 5.98 31.23 29.34
CA GLY A 63 5.11 32.35 28.95
C GLY A 63 4.36 32.15 27.62
N TYR A 64 4.54 31.01 26.95
CA TYR A 64 3.84 30.67 25.71
C TYR A 64 2.90 29.48 25.94
N THR A 65 1.68 29.79 26.41
CA THR A 65 0.64 28.81 26.73
C THR A 65 -0.53 28.82 25.76
N THR A 66 -0.57 29.80 24.84
CA THR A 66 -1.63 29.91 23.85
C THR A 66 -0.98 30.07 22.48
N PRO A 67 -1.31 29.20 21.51
CA PRO A 67 -0.70 29.26 20.20
C PRO A 67 -1.12 30.54 19.47
N ASP A 68 -0.13 31.17 18.83
CA ASP A 68 -0.31 32.33 17.97
C ASP A 68 -1.28 32.00 16.84
N THR A 69 -2.12 32.95 16.44
CA THR A 69 -3.06 32.83 15.31
C THR A 69 -2.74 33.73 14.14
N ASP A 70 -1.83 34.68 14.35
CA ASP A 70 -1.40 35.62 13.34
C ASP A 70 -0.11 35.11 12.65
N PHE A 71 0.13 33.80 12.71
CA PHE A 71 1.23 33.15 11.99
C PHE A 71 1.04 33.30 10.48
N THR A 72 2.16 33.46 9.79
CA THR A 72 2.21 33.70 8.35
C THR A 72 2.90 32.55 7.65
N PHE A 73 2.46 32.24 6.43
CA PHE A 73 3.06 31.21 5.61
C PHE A 73 3.37 31.75 4.21
N THR A 74 4.63 31.63 3.81
CA THR A 74 5.12 32.09 2.52
C THR A 74 5.73 30.95 1.73
N ILE A 75 5.67 31.05 0.41
CA ILE A 75 6.30 30.13 -0.53
C ILE A 75 7.15 30.95 -1.50
N ALA A 76 8.35 30.46 -1.78
CA ALA A 76 9.24 30.98 -2.81
C ALA A 76 9.71 29.83 -3.69
N LYS A 77 9.74 30.03 -5.01
CA LYS A 77 10.56 29.20 -5.88
C LYS A 77 12.02 29.66 -5.76
N GLU A 78 12.98 28.75 -5.89
CA GLU A 78 14.41 29.12 -5.81
C GLU A 78 14.74 30.29 -6.75
N GLY A 79 15.32 31.35 -6.18
CA GLY A 79 15.66 32.58 -6.91
C GLY A 79 14.56 33.63 -7.01
N GLU A 80 13.36 33.35 -6.48
CA GLU A 80 12.24 34.31 -6.40
C GLU A 80 12.02 34.83 -4.97
N GLU A 81 11.31 35.95 -4.84
CA GLU A 81 10.95 36.52 -3.54
C GLU A 81 9.80 35.72 -2.89
N PRO A 82 9.86 35.43 -1.57
CA PRO A 82 8.77 34.77 -0.87
C PRO A 82 7.48 35.58 -0.93
N VAL A 83 6.38 34.92 -1.30
CA VAL A 83 5.03 35.51 -1.31
C VAL A 83 4.09 34.73 -0.41
N PRO A 84 3.02 35.35 0.15
CA PRO A 84 2.01 34.63 0.91
C PRO A 84 1.37 33.50 0.09
N VAL A 85 1.04 32.37 0.75
CA VAL A 85 0.43 31.20 0.12
C VAL A 85 -0.85 31.51 -0.66
N THR A 86 -1.67 32.43 -0.15
CA THR A 86 -2.89 32.90 -0.81
C THR A 86 -2.60 33.64 -2.11
N GLN A 87 -1.51 34.40 -2.16
CA GLN A 87 -1.05 35.05 -3.39
C GLN A 87 -0.42 34.03 -4.35
N PHE A 88 0.35 33.06 -3.84
CA PHE A 88 1.04 32.07 -4.67
C PHE A 88 0.04 31.18 -5.43
N PHE A 89 -0.99 30.68 -4.74
CA PHE A 89 -1.99 29.76 -5.33
C PHE A 89 -3.29 30.43 -5.78
N ASP A 90 -3.42 31.76 -5.67
CA ASP A 90 -4.70 32.47 -5.85
C ASP A 90 -5.83 31.88 -4.98
N ALA A 91 -5.47 31.53 -3.74
CA ALA A 91 -6.34 30.87 -2.77
C ALA A 91 -6.93 31.86 -1.76
N GLN A 92 -8.08 31.53 -1.19
CA GLN A 92 -8.64 32.28 -0.08
C GLN A 92 -7.86 32.01 1.21
N GLU A 93 -7.79 32.99 2.10
CA GLU A 93 -7.17 32.81 3.41
C GLU A 93 -7.97 31.79 4.22
N ALA A 94 -7.29 30.76 4.70
CA ALA A 94 -7.89 29.70 5.50
C ALA A 94 -8.33 30.24 6.87
N ALA A 95 -9.46 29.75 7.37
CA ALA A 95 -9.91 30.04 8.72
C ALA A 95 -8.92 29.43 9.74
N VAL A 96 -8.77 30.10 10.88
CA VAL A 96 -7.98 29.56 11.98
C VAL A 96 -8.82 28.58 12.78
N GLU A 97 -8.26 27.40 12.97
CA GLU A 97 -8.83 26.32 13.77
C GLU A 97 -8.04 26.17 15.08
N ARG A 98 -8.68 25.65 16.13
CA ARG A 98 -8.05 25.45 17.45
C ARG A 98 -8.57 24.19 18.12
N TRP A 99 -7.66 23.44 18.72
CA TRP A 99 -7.94 22.28 19.56
C TRP A 99 -6.76 22.03 20.49
N ASN A 100 -6.84 20.95 21.27
CA ASN A 100 -5.70 20.41 21.99
C ASN A 100 -5.61 18.91 21.78
N PHE A 101 -4.42 18.38 22.04
CA PHE A 101 -4.17 16.95 22.04
C PHE A 101 -3.14 16.58 23.10
N THR A 102 -2.93 15.29 23.27
CA THR A 102 -1.99 14.74 24.24
C THR A 102 -1.03 13.76 23.60
N TRP A 103 0.19 13.71 24.11
CA TRP A 103 1.18 12.71 23.70
C TRP A 103 2.10 12.36 24.87
N TYR A 104 2.70 11.18 24.86
CA TYR A 104 3.69 10.79 25.88
C TYR A 104 5.10 11.09 25.38
N GLU A 105 5.93 11.73 26.19
CA GLU A 105 7.30 12.13 25.78
C GLU A 105 8.32 11.01 25.91
N ASP A 106 8.04 10.02 26.75
CA ASP A 106 8.86 8.83 26.96
C ASP A 106 8.05 7.69 27.61
N LEU A 107 8.68 6.52 27.73
CA LEU A 107 8.10 5.35 28.40
C LEU A 107 7.84 5.59 29.90
N PHE A 108 8.59 6.49 30.57
CA PHE A 108 8.32 6.80 31.97
C PHE A 108 7.06 7.64 32.13
N ALA A 109 6.81 8.57 31.22
CA ALA A 109 5.60 9.37 31.13
C ALA A 109 4.40 8.47 30.81
N GLN A 110 4.55 7.54 29.86
CA GLN A 110 3.52 6.55 29.54
C GLN A 110 3.21 5.65 30.74
N ALA A 111 4.23 5.03 31.34
CA ALA A 111 4.06 4.16 32.50
C ALA A 111 3.53 4.89 33.75
N ALA A 112 3.77 6.19 33.86
CA ALA A 112 3.22 7.02 34.93
C ALA A 112 1.84 7.63 34.58
N GLU A 113 1.31 7.36 33.38
CA GLU A 113 0.08 7.95 32.83
C GLU A 113 0.08 9.49 32.88
N ARG A 114 1.23 10.10 32.56
CA ARG A 114 1.45 11.55 32.57
C ARG A 114 1.68 12.09 31.15
N PRO A 115 0.63 12.25 30.34
CA PRO A 115 0.79 12.81 29.01
C PRO A 115 1.14 14.30 29.06
N SER A 116 1.85 14.75 28.02
CA SER A 116 2.03 16.16 27.71
C SER A 116 0.82 16.68 26.93
N VAL A 117 0.25 17.81 27.37
CA VAL A 117 -0.88 18.50 26.73
C VAL A 117 -0.34 19.59 25.81
N VAL A 118 -0.90 19.69 24.61
CA VAL A 118 -0.48 20.65 23.58
C VAL A 118 -1.70 21.39 23.05
N GLU A 119 -1.67 22.71 23.14
CA GLU A 119 -2.68 23.58 22.51
C GLU A 119 -2.25 23.91 21.08
N VAL A 120 -3.18 23.87 20.13
CA VAL A 120 -2.90 23.99 18.68
C VAL A 120 -3.69 25.15 18.08
N ALA A 121 -3.04 25.90 17.19
CA ALA A 121 -3.71 26.75 16.20
C ALA A 121 -3.30 26.28 14.81
N ALA A 122 -4.27 26.13 13.91
CA ALA A 122 -4.02 25.56 12.59
C ALA A 122 -4.73 26.31 11.45
N LYS A 123 -4.23 26.11 10.24
CA LYS A 123 -4.83 26.53 8.97
C LYS A 123 -4.64 25.44 7.93
N ALA A 124 -5.67 25.18 7.13
CA ALA A 124 -5.61 24.24 6.02
C ALA A 124 -5.95 24.90 4.68
N TYR A 125 -5.11 24.70 3.68
CA TYR A 125 -5.35 25.09 2.29
C TYR A 125 -5.54 23.83 1.47
N ARG A 126 -6.70 23.71 0.84
CA ARG A 126 -7.14 22.45 0.22
C ARG A 126 -7.01 22.46 -1.30
N LYS A 127 -6.70 21.30 -1.88
CA LYS A 127 -6.70 21.05 -3.33
C LYS A 127 -5.86 22.06 -4.12
N LEU A 128 -4.58 22.13 -3.79
CA LEU A 128 -3.57 22.97 -4.44
C LEU A 128 -2.78 22.17 -5.48
N GLN A 129 -2.02 22.87 -6.34
CA GLN A 129 -1.13 22.24 -7.32
C GLN A 129 0.14 23.06 -7.55
N LEU A 130 1.28 22.38 -7.62
CA LEU A 130 2.52 22.94 -8.14
C LEU A 130 2.72 22.46 -9.57
N THR A 131 2.93 23.38 -10.52
CA THR A 131 3.01 23.04 -11.95
C THR A 131 4.35 23.39 -12.59
N GLU A 132 5.21 24.19 -11.95
CA GLU A 132 6.53 24.47 -12.51
C GLU A 132 7.59 23.60 -11.82
N PRO A 133 8.37 22.80 -12.56
CA PRO A 133 9.50 22.08 -11.98
C PRO A 133 10.52 23.02 -11.33
N GLY A 134 11.16 22.55 -10.27
CA GLY A 134 12.18 23.29 -9.52
C GLY A 134 12.03 23.12 -8.01
N ASP A 135 12.94 23.77 -7.29
CA ASP A 135 12.97 23.77 -5.84
C ASP A 135 12.13 24.92 -5.27
N TYR A 136 11.38 24.64 -4.22
CA TYR A 136 10.52 25.57 -3.51
C TYR A 136 10.85 25.57 -2.03
N VAL A 137 10.75 26.74 -1.42
CA VAL A 137 10.96 26.94 0.02
C VAL A 137 9.65 27.47 0.60
N ALA A 138 9.01 26.64 1.41
CA ALA A 138 7.82 26.96 2.18
C ALA A 138 8.21 27.32 3.62
N THR A 139 7.83 28.51 4.10
CA THR A 139 8.25 29.01 5.42
C THR A 139 7.04 29.43 6.25
N LEU A 140 6.82 28.73 7.36
CA LEU A 140 5.90 29.10 8.42
C LEU A 140 6.62 29.98 9.42
N THR A 141 6.12 31.18 9.67
CA THR A 141 6.63 32.09 10.71
C THR A 141 5.61 32.24 11.82
N TYR A 142 6.03 32.00 13.06
CA TYR A 142 5.18 31.98 14.26
C TYR A 142 5.95 32.51 15.48
N MET A 143 5.29 32.73 16.62
CA MET A 143 5.93 33.10 17.89
C MET A 143 6.93 34.28 17.79
N ASN A 144 6.47 35.43 17.26
CA ASN A 144 7.28 36.65 17.15
C ASN A 144 8.68 36.43 16.50
N GLY A 145 8.77 35.55 15.49
CA GLY A 145 9.95 35.39 14.63
C GLY A 145 10.54 33.98 14.53
N SER A 146 9.99 32.98 15.21
CA SER A 146 10.36 31.57 14.99
C SER A 146 9.90 31.11 13.61
N THR A 147 10.66 30.22 12.98
CA THR A 147 10.36 29.72 11.63
C THR A 147 10.48 28.21 11.53
N THR A 148 9.56 27.60 10.79
CA THR A 148 9.69 26.24 10.27
C THR A 148 9.77 26.33 8.75
N THR A 149 10.80 25.73 8.15
CA THR A 149 11.01 25.73 6.70
C THR A 149 10.90 24.32 6.17
N ALA A 150 10.16 24.15 5.08
CA ALA A 150 10.09 22.93 4.29
C ALA A 150 10.60 23.20 2.87
N ASN A 151 11.60 22.45 2.44
CA ASN A 151 12.14 22.45 1.09
C ASN A 151 11.39 21.40 0.28
N TRP A 152 10.75 21.83 -0.79
CA TRP A 152 9.97 20.98 -1.67
C TRP A 152 10.61 20.92 -3.04
N ASN A 153 10.61 19.73 -3.66
CA ASN A 153 11.09 19.57 -5.03
C ASN A 153 9.95 19.18 -5.96
N VAL A 154 9.69 19.98 -6.98
CA VAL A 154 8.77 19.59 -8.06
C VAL A 154 9.60 18.94 -9.17
N LYS A 155 9.49 17.61 -9.31
CA LYS A 155 10.34 16.83 -10.22
C LYS A 155 10.10 17.21 -11.68
N ASP A 156 11.17 17.30 -12.47
CA ASP A 156 11.12 17.54 -13.93
C ASP A 156 10.83 16.22 -14.68
N VAL A 157 9.65 15.64 -14.43
CA VAL A 157 9.22 14.37 -15.02
C VAL A 157 8.64 14.61 -16.42
N PRO A 158 9.09 13.86 -17.46
CA PRO A 158 8.51 13.97 -18.79
C PRO A 158 7.01 13.69 -18.83
N SER A 159 6.26 14.47 -19.62
CA SER A 159 4.81 14.30 -19.81
C SER A 159 4.45 13.31 -20.93
N LYS A 160 5.44 12.75 -21.64
CA LYS A 160 5.19 11.82 -22.74
C LYS A 160 4.88 10.42 -22.20
N ARG A 161 3.64 9.99 -22.38
CA ARG A 161 3.19 8.62 -22.10
C ARG A 161 4.00 7.60 -22.91
N ARG A 162 4.43 6.53 -22.24
CA ARG A 162 5.22 5.41 -22.77
C ARG A 162 4.55 4.05 -22.55
N ALA A 163 3.83 3.87 -21.44
CA ALA A 163 2.96 2.74 -21.20
C ALA A 163 1.50 3.15 -21.37
N LYS A 164 0.71 2.28 -21.99
CA LYS A 164 -0.74 2.39 -21.99
C LYS A 164 -1.30 1.83 -20.69
N ASN A 165 -0.80 0.69 -20.23
CA ASN A 165 -1.31 0.06 -19.03
C ASN A 165 -0.22 -0.08 -17.97
N VAL A 166 -0.61 -0.04 -16.70
CA VAL A 166 0.24 -0.42 -15.58
C VAL A 166 -0.47 -1.51 -14.77
N ILE A 167 0.25 -2.60 -14.50
CA ILE A 167 -0.18 -3.63 -13.56
C ILE A 167 0.86 -3.67 -12.44
N LEU A 168 0.44 -3.32 -11.23
CA LEU A 168 1.24 -3.36 -10.03
C LEU A 168 0.82 -4.54 -9.16
N PHE A 169 1.69 -5.54 -9.07
CA PHE A 169 1.55 -6.63 -8.12
C PHE A 169 2.21 -6.28 -6.79
N VAL A 170 1.48 -6.45 -5.70
CA VAL A 170 1.98 -6.27 -4.33
C VAL A 170 1.92 -7.60 -3.59
N GLY A 171 3.08 -8.19 -3.28
CA GLY A 171 3.17 -9.26 -2.29
C GLY A 171 3.34 -8.63 -0.92
N ASP A 172 2.26 -8.47 -0.16
CA ASP A 172 2.30 -7.84 1.17
C ASP A 172 3.30 -8.55 2.07
N GLY A 173 4.22 -7.81 2.69
CA GLY A 173 5.27 -8.37 3.55
C GLY A 173 6.37 -9.19 2.85
N MET A 174 6.35 -9.29 1.51
CA MET A 174 7.27 -10.14 0.73
C MET A 174 8.72 -9.60 0.74
N THR A 175 9.67 -10.50 1.02
CA THR A 175 11.11 -10.21 0.99
C THR A 175 11.88 -11.10 0.03
N THR A 176 13.07 -10.65 -0.36
CA THR A 176 14.04 -11.46 -1.14
C THR A 176 14.37 -12.79 -0.47
N ASN A 177 14.36 -12.84 0.87
CA ASN A 177 14.61 -14.06 1.63
C ASN A 177 13.45 -15.05 1.53
N MET A 178 12.20 -14.59 1.46
CA MET A 178 11.03 -15.46 1.23
C MET A 178 11.05 -16.03 -0.18
N ILE A 179 11.34 -15.20 -1.19
CA ILE A 179 11.54 -15.61 -2.58
C ILE A 179 12.62 -16.71 -2.63
N THR A 180 13.78 -16.46 -2.01
CA THR A 180 14.88 -17.44 -1.96
C THR A 180 14.52 -18.69 -1.14
N GLY A 181 13.85 -18.53 0.00
CA GLY A 181 13.42 -19.60 0.89
C GLY A 181 12.32 -20.48 0.27
N LYS A 182 11.64 -19.98 -0.77
CA LYS A 182 10.70 -20.76 -1.58
C LYS A 182 11.39 -21.55 -2.68
N CYS A 183 12.60 -21.20 -3.11
CA CYS A 183 13.36 -21.96 -4.12
C CYS A 183 13.55 -23.45 -3.79
N PRO A 184 13.79 -23.90 -2.55
CA PRO A 184 13.84 -25.32 -2.19
C PRO A 184 12.48 -26.03 -2.11
N GLN A 185 11.39 -25.28 -2.11
CA GLN A 185 10.01 -25.77 -1.89
C GLN A 185 9.16 -25.69 -3.17
N GLY A 186 9.49 -24.78 -4.10
CA GLY A 186 8.82 -24.67 -5.39
C GLY A 186 9.21 -25.82 -6.31
N SER A 187 8.23 -26.57 -6.80
CA SER A 187 8.46 -27.80 -7.55
C SER A 187 9.18 -27.64 -8.89
N GLN A 188 9.27 -26.42 -9.42
CA GLN A 188 10.04 -26.18 -10.63
C GLN A 188 11.53 -26.03 -10.33
N ILE A 189 11.90 -25.58 -9.13
CA ILE A 189 13.28 -25.24 -8.79
C ILE A 189 14.01 -26.51 -8.32
N LEU A 190 14.11 -27.45 -9.26
CA LEU A 190 14.99 -28.60 -9.16
C LEU A 190 16.40 -28.06 -8.97
N SER A 191 17.03 -28.40 -7.85
CA SER A 191 18.46 -28.21 -7.70
C SER A 191 19.18 -29.49 -8.12
N VAL A 192 20.11 -29.39 -9.07
CA VAL A 192 21.03 -30.49 -9.39
C VAL A 192 22.43 -30.04 -9.00
N ASN A 193 23.04 -30.76 -8.06
CA ASN A 193 24.35 -30.43 -7.50
C ASN A 193 24.42 -28.98 -6.98
N GLY A 194 23.35 -28.49 -6.34
CA GLY A 194 23.26 -27.12 -5.80
C GLY A 194 23.00 -26.02 -6.83
N LYS A 195 22.67 -26.36 -8.09
CA LYS A 195 22.27 -25.39 -9.12
C LYS A 195 20.78 -25.46 -9.38
N TYR A 196 20.08 -24.34 -9.24
CA TYR A 196 18.69 -24.20 -9.64
C TYR A 196 18.53 -24.36 -11.17
N LEU A 197 17.61 -25.22 -11.59
CA LEU A 197 17.35 -25.52 -13.00
C LEU A 197 16.24 -24.66 -13.62
N THR A 198 15.38 -24.06 -12.80
CA THR A 198 14.35 -23.11 -13.24
C THR A 198 14.40 -21.84 -12.39
N LYS A 199 13.52 -20.90 -12.72
CA LYS A 199 13.35 -19.60 -12.10
C LYS A 199 11.86 -19.39 -11.82
N MET A 200 11.53 -18.58 -10.83
CA MET A 200 10.18 -18.03 -10.69
C MET A 200 9.84 -17.12 -11.88
N ALA A 201 8.56 -16.87 -12.15
CA ALA A 201 8.14 -15.97 -13.21
C ALA A 201 8.70 -14.56 -13.00
N MET A 202 8.67 -14.04 -11.77
CA MET A 202 9.28 -12.74 -11.44
C MET A 202 10.81 -12.71 -11.66
N ASP A 203 11.52 -13.83 -11.47
CA ASP A 203 12.97 -13.94 -11.72
C ASP A 203 13.34 -13.89 -13.22
N THR A 204 12.35 -13.94 -14.10
CA THR A 204 12.54 -13.76 -15.56
C THR A 204 12.48 -12.31 -16.01
N PHE A 205 12.08 -11.39 -15.11
CA PHE A 205 11.99 -9.98 -15.43
C PHE A 205 13.39 -9.41 -15.73
N PRO A 206 13.51 -8.50 -16.70
CA PRO A 206 14.81 -7.98 -17.14
C PRO A 206 15.44 -7.00 -16.13
N VAL A 207 14.64 -6.42 -15.22
CA VAL A 207 15.10 -5.44 -14.23
C VAL A 207 14.72 -5.89 -12.83
N LEU A 208 15.71 -5.83 -11.93
CA LEU A 208 15.57 -6.01 -10.49
C LEU A 208 16.13 -4.76 -9.79
N GLY A 209 15.34 -4.20 -8.88
CA GLY A 209 15.72 -3.15 -7.94
C GLY A 209 15.29 -3.47 -6.52
N HIS A 210 15.55 -2.54 -5.60
CA HIS A 210 15.12 -2.60 -4.21
C HIS A 210 14.59 -1.23 -3.78
N GLN A 211 13.56 -1.22 -2.95
CA GLN A 211 13.00 0.00 -2.39
C GLN A 211 13.12 0.05 -0.86
N MET A 212 13.36 1.26 -0.33
CA MET A 212 13.43 1.54 1.10
C MET A 212 12.05 1.91 1.66
N THR A 213 11.61 1.19 2.69
CA THR A 213 10.20 1.18 3.13
C THR A 213 9.90 1.98 4.39
N HIS A 214 10.90 2.64 5.01
CA HIS A 214 10.72 3.43 6.24
C HIS A 214 9.63 4.50 6.13
N SER A 215 9.00 4.86 7.25
CA SER A 215 7.93 5.85 7.33
C SER A 215 8.42 7.23 7.81
N VAL A 216 7.50 8.20 7.93
CA VAL A 216 7.83 9.55 8.43
C VAL A 216 8.20 9.53 9.92
N ASP A 217 7.47 8.78 10.74
CA ASP A 217 7.60 8.76 12.21
C ASP A 217 8.13 7.45 12.81
N SER A 218 8.32 6.42 11.99
CA SER A 218 8.87 5.14 12.41
C SER A 218 9.82 4.57 11.36
N PHE A 219 10.89 3.92 11.82
CA PHE A 219 11.75 3.15 10.92
C PHE A 219 11.00 1.95 10.32
N ILE A 220 10.03 1.40 11.05
CA ILE A 220 9.19 0.28 10.59
C ILE A 220 7.84 0.84 10.16
N THR A 221 7.45 0.53 8.93
CA THR A 221 6.18 0.93 8.33
C THR A 221 5.10 -0.11 8.61
N ASP A 222 3.83 0.28 8.56
CA ASP A 222 2.72 -0.65 8.37
C ASP A 222 2.30 -0.67 6.89
N SER A 223 1.32 -1.48 6.53
CA SER A 223 0.84 -1.57 5.14
C SER A 223 0.21 -0.25 4.66
N ALA A 224 -0.45 0.51 5.54
CA ALA A 224 -1.16 1.74 5.16
C ALA A 224 -0.22 2.83 4.64
N ASN A 225 0.81 3.16 5.42
CA ASN A 225 1.71 4.25 5.05
C ASN A 225 2.74 3.86 3.99
N SER A 226 3.08 2.58 3.89
CA SER A 226 3.91 2.07 2.80
C SER A 226 3.16 2.04 1.48
N ALA A 227 1.92 1.55 1.44
CA ALA A 227 1.05 1.61 0.26
C ALA A 227 0.79 3.08 -0.15
N THR A 228 0.53 3.97 0.81
CA THR A 228 0.42 5.42 0.55
C THR A 228 1.66 5.95 -0.18
N ALA A 229 2.86 5.55 0.22
CA ALA A 229 4.09 5.99 -0.45
C ALA A 229 4.20 5.46 -1.89
N LEU A 230 3.80 4.21 -2.14
CA LEU A 230 3.76 3.62 -3.49
C LEU A 230 2.79 4.36 -4.42
N TYR A 231 1.67 4.85 -3.88
CA TYR A 231 0.58 5.40 -4.68
C TYR A 231 0.56 6.92 -4.77
N THR A 232 1.17 7.64 -3.83
CA THR A 232 1.18 9.11 -3.84
C THR A 232 2.56 9.68 -4.17
N GLY A 233 3.64 8.94 -3.92
CA GLY A 233 5.00 9.48 -3.97
C GLY A 233 5.40 10.26 -2.73
N HIS A 234 4.61 10.15 -1.64
CA HIS A 234 4.82 10.81 -0.38
C HIS A 234 4.85 9.79 0.77
N LYS A 235 5.88 9.86 1.63
CA LYS A 235 5.92 9.10 2.87
C LYS A 235 4.78 9.53 3.80
N SER A 236 4.24 8.61 4.58
CA SER A 236 3.19 8.90 5.56
C SER A 236 3.47 8.28 6.94
N THR A 237 2.57 8.52 7.89
CA THR A 237 2.54 8.04 9.27
C THR A 237 1.78 6.73 9.36
N VAL A 238 2.19 5.85 10.27
CA VAL A 238 1.53 4.55 10.52
C VAL A 238 0.00 4.70 10.60
N ASN A 239 -0.72 3.76 9.99
CA ASN A 239 -2.19 3.71 9.80
C ASN A 239 -2.78 4.67 8.76
N ALA A 240 -2.04 5.65 8.27
CA ALA A 240 -2.59 6.65 7.36
C ALA A 240 -2.61 6.17 5.90
N LEU A 241 -3.73 6.45 5.24
CA LEU A 241 -4.03 6.17 3.84
C LEU A 241 -4.16 7.50 3.10
N GLY A 242 -3.26 7.79 2.14
CA GLY A 242 -3.38 8.94 1.23
C GLY A 242 -3.31 10.34 1.88
N VAL A 243 -2.88 10.44 3.15
CA VAL A 243 -2.81 11.69 3.92
C VAL A 243 -1.51 11.81 4.71
N TYR A 244 -1.18 13.01 5.19
CA TYR A 244 -0.23 13.18 6.28
C TYR A 244 -0.97 13.35 7.60
N ALA A 245 -0.69 12.49 8.59
CA ALA A 245 -1.34 12.58 9.90
C ALA A 245 -0.98 13.88 10.65
N ASP A 246 -2.00 14.65 11.01
CA ASP A 246 -1.92 15.88 11.76
C ASP A 246 -2.39 15.71 13.22
N SER A 247 -2.51 16.80 14.00
CA SER A 247 -2.90 16.68 15.42
C SER A 247 -4.40 16.80 15.68
N SER A 248 -5.23 17.01 14.65
CA SER A 248 -6.68 17.10 14.82
C SER A 248 -7.27 15.75 15.24
N SER A 249 -8.52 15.70 15.71
CA SER A 249 -9.12 14.43 16.15
C SER A 249 -9.93 13.73 15.06
N ASP A 250 -10.25 14.44 13.97
CA ASP A 250 -11.07 13.91 12.88
C ASP A 250 -10.17 13.15 11.88
N PRO A 251 -10.36 11.82 11.73
CA PRO A 251 -9.50 11.02 10.86
C PRO A 251 -9.61 11.36 9.37
N PHE A 252 -10.60 12.18 8.97
CA PHE A 252 -10.83 12.58 7.58
C PHE A 252 -10.41 14.04 7.28
N ASP A 253 -9.98 14.81 8.29
CA ASP A 253 -9.56 16.21 8.11
C ASP A 253 -8.09 16.36 7.67
N ASP A 254 -7.28 15.32 7.80
CA ASP A 254 -5.84 15.38 7.49
C ASP A 254 -5.54 15.90 6.06
N PRO A 255 -4.41 16.59 5.86
CA PRO A 255 -3.96 17.04 4.54
C PRO A 255 -3.69 15.86 3.60
N LYS A 256 -4.34 15.90 2.44
CA LYS A 256 -4.43 14.81 1.46
C LYS A 256 -3.42 14.98 0.33
N VAL A 257 -3.05 13.87 -0.31
CA VAL A 257 -2.20 13.84 -1.49
C VAL A 257 -2.81 12.94 -2.54
N GLU A 258 -2.93 13.43 -3.77
CA GLU A 258 -3.55 12.70 -4.87
C GLU A 258 -2.75 11.45 -5.24
N THR A 259 -3.45 10.34 -5.46
CA THR A 259 -2.84 9.06 -5.81
C THR A 259 -2.62 8.92 -7.33
N VAL A 260 -1.78 7.96 -7.73
CA VAL A 260 -1.53 7.64 -9.14
C VAL A 260 -2.81 7.20 -9.87
N ALA A 261 -3.72 6.52 -9.17
CA ALA A 261 -4.99 6.07 -9.75
C ALA A 261 -5.94 7.25 -9.97
N GLU A 262 -6.07 8.13 -8.98
CA GLU A 262 -6.86 9.37 -9.12
C GLU A 262 -6.32 10.25 -10.24
N MET A 263 -4.99 10.45 -10.29
CA MET A 263 -4.33 11.20 -11.37
C MET A 263 -4.59 10.57 -12.73
N PHE A 264 -4.42 9.25 -12.85
CA PHE A 264 -4.61 8.53 -14.11
C PHE A 264 -6.06 8.63 -14.59
N HIS A 265 -7.03 8.41 -13.70
CA HIS A 265 -8.45 8.56 -14.02
C HIS A 265 -8.78 9.99 -14.43
N ARG A 266 -8.39 11.00 -13.65
CA ARG A 266 -8.67 12.42 -13.93
C ARG A 266 -8.08 12.88 -15.26
N LEU A 267 -6.86 12.43 -15.60
CA LEU A 267 -6.12 12.93 -16.74
C LEU A 267 -6.35 12.17 -18.04
N ASN A 268 -6.68 10.88 -17.94
CA ASN A 268 -6.78 9.99 -19.09
C ASN A 268 -8.16 9.37 -19.24
N ALA A 269 -9.07 9.54 -18.27
CA ALA A 269 -10.33 8.79 -18.19
C ALA A 269 -10.15 7.27 -18.26
N GLY A 270 -8.96 6.78 -17.90
CA GLY A 270 -8.60 5.37 -17.99
C GLY A 270 -9.15 4.55 -16.83
N GLY A 271 -9.18 3.24 -17.02
CA GLY A 271 -9.77 2.31 -16.08
C GLY A 271 -8.93 2.06 -14.84
N ILE A 272 -9.61 1.87 -13.71
CA ILE A 272 -8.98 1.51 -12.43
C ILE A 272 -9.46 0.13 -11.98
N GLY A 273 -8.53 -0.75 -11.65
CA GLY A 273 -8.83 -2.06 -11.06
C GLY A 273 -8.09 -2.28 -9.75
N ILE A 274 -8.79 -2.84 -8.78
CA ILE A 274 -8.26 -3.22 -7.47
C ILE A 274 -8.62 -4.68 -7.21
N VAL A 275 -7.60 -5.51 -7.04
CA VAL A 275 -7.74 -6.94 -6.76
C VAL A 275 -6.92 -7.27 -5.52
N SER A 276 -7.49 -7.97 -4.56
CA SER A 276 -6.78 -8.41 -3.37
C SER A 276 -7.33 -9.72 -2.83
N THR A 277 -6.49 -10.54 -2.19
CA THR A 277 -6.94 -11.67 -1.37
C THR A 277 -7.36 -11.25 0.05
N ALA A 278 -7.20 -9.98 0.41
CA ALA A 278 -7.67 -9.40 1.68
C ALA A 278 -9.14 -8.96 1.62
N TYR A 279 -9.61 -8.38 2.73
CA TYR A 279 -10.62 -7.33 2.69
C TYR A 279 -10.28 -6.34 1.57
N ILE A 280 -11.25 -6.02 0.71
CA ILE A 280 -11.01 -4.98 -0.29
C ILE A 280 -10.80 -3.60 0.36
N ALA A 281 -11.24 -3.42 1.62
CA ALA A 281 -11.02 -2.21 2.40
C ALA A 281 -9.74 -2.24 3.27
N ASP A 282 -8.92 -3.30 3.20
CA ASP A 282 -7.62 -3.33 3.89
C ASP A 282 -6.68 -2.23 3.35
N ALA A 283 -5.59 -1.98 4.05
CA ALA A 283 -4.70 -0.84 3.79
C ALA A 283 -4.16 -0.76 2.36
N THR A 284 -3.59 -1.84 1.83
CA THR A 284 -2.99 -1.87 0.50
C THR A 284 -4.00 -1.55 -0.61
N PRO A 285 -5.18 -2.20 -0.71
CA PRO A 285 -6.16 -1.82 -1.72
C PRO A 285 -6.76 -0.44 -1.47
N SER A 286 -7.04 -0.08 -0.22
CA SER A 286 -7.71 1.18 0.11
C SER A 286 -6.84 2.41 -0.09
N ALA A 287 -5.53 2.35 0.17
CA ALA A 287 -4.61 3.47 -0.02
C ALA A 287 -4.59 4.00 -1.46
N LEU A 288 -5.09 3.22 -2.43
CA LEU A 288 -5.14 3.65 -3.83
C LEU A 288 -6.16 4.77 -4.07
N THR A 289 -7.20 4.89 -3.24
CA THR A 289 -8.28 5.88 -3.43
C THR A 289 -8.82 6.48 -2.12
N ALA A 290 -8.48 5.92 -0.96
CA ALA A 290 -8.94 6.40 0.34
C ALA A 290 -7.99 7.45 0.92
N HIS A 291 -8.57 8.40 1.66
CA HIS A 291 -7.84 9.48 2.33
C HIS A 291 -8.32 9.61 3.78
N THR A 292 -7.64 8.92 4.70
CA THR A 292 -7.96 8.88 6.13
C THR A 292 -6.70 8.54 6.93
N ARG A 293 -6.56 9.06 8.15
CA ARG A 293 -5.47 8.62 9.05
C ARG A 293 -5.74 7.26 9.71
N ASP A 294 -6.97 6.76 9.62
CA ASP A 294 -7.41 5.52 10.25
C ASP A 294 -7.74 4.47 9.19
N ARG A 295 -6.80 3.52 8.99
CA ARG A 295 -6.99 2.36 8.11
C ARG A 295 -8.14 1.44 8.51
N SER A 296 -8.66 1.56 9.73
CA SER A 296 -9.74 0.71 10.25
C SER A 296 -11.14 1.24 9.90
N ALA A 297 -11.23 2.41 9.27
CA ALA A 297 -12.49 3.03 8.85
C ALA A 297 -13.09 2.34 7.61
N TYR A 298 -13.25 1.00 7.66
CA TYR A 298 -13.59 0.18 6.49
C TYR A 298 -14.91 0.58 5.83
N ALA A 299 -15.92 0.92 6.62
CA ALA A 299 -17.20 1.39 6.12
C ALA A 299 -17.04 2.67 5.27
N ASP A 300 -16.32 3.67 5.79
CA ASP A 300 -16.02 4.91 5.07
C ASP A 300 -15.17 4.66 3.81
N ILE A 301 -14.21 3.74 3.90
CA ILE A 301 -13.37 3.33 2.76
C ILE A 301 -14.22 2.72 1.64
N VAL A 302 -15.16 1.82 1.96
CA VAL A 302 -16.09 1.25 0.98
C VAL A 302 -16.96 2.33 0.34
N ASN A 303 -17.41 3.31 1.14
CA ASN A 303 -18.10 4.49 0.62
C ASN A 303 -17.22 5.33 -0.32
N PHE A 304 -15.93 5.54 0.00
CA PHE A 304 -15.00 6.27 -0.86
C PHE A 304 -14.77 5.57 -2.20
N TYR A 305 -14.76 4.24 -2.26
CA TYR A 305 -14.70 3.54 -3.54
C TYR A 305 -15.82 3.94 -4.49
N LEU A 306 -17.05 4.12 -3.98
CA LEU A 306 -18.21 4.42 -4.82
C LEU A 306 -18.44 5.92 -5.04
N ASN A 307 -18.16 6.74 -4.03
CA ASN A 307 -18.56 8.14 -3.96
C ASN A 307 -17.40 9.13 -3.94
N GLY A 308 -16.17 8.65 -3.77
CA GLY A 308 -15.00 9.49 -3.53
C GLY A 308 -15.10 10.22 -2.19
N ILE A 309 -14.22 11.19 -1.95
CA ILE A 309 -14.29 12.03 -0.76
C ILE A 309 -15.47 13.00 -0.91
N THR A 310 -16.43 12.94 0.02
CA THR A 310 -17.63 13.78 0.03
C THR A 310 -17.52 14.98 0.98
N ASN A 311 -16.68 14.89 2.02
CA ASN A 311 -16.55 15.93 3.05
C ASN A 311 -15.78 17.17 2.58
N TYR A 312 -14.91 17.02 1.56
CA TYR A 312 -14.08 18.08 1.02
C TYR A 312 -14.08 18.04 -0.51
N THR A 313 -13.85 19.19 -1.14
CA THR A 313 -13.65 19.21 -2.59
C THR A 313 -12.34 18.51 -2.93
N TRP A 314 -12.42 17.38 -3.62
CA TRP A 314 -11.27 16.57 -4.02
C TRP A 314 -11.33 16.22 -5.51
N THR A 315 -10.60 15.20 -5.96
CA THR A 315 -10.62 14.70 -7.34
C THR A 315 -12.01 14.17 -7.68
N ASP A 316 -12.50 14.52 -8.88
CA ASP A 316 -13.76 13.99 -9.38
C ASP A 316 -13.61 12.47 -9.56
N TRP A 317 -14.52 11.70 -8.96
CA TRP A 317 -14.43 10.26 -8.87
C TRP A 317 -15.77 9.60 -9.19
N ASP A 318 -15.74 8.55 -10.02
CA ASP A 318 -16.94 7.80 -10.42
C ASP A 318 -16.84 6.28 -10.11
N GLY A 319 -15.86 5.92 -9.28
CA GLY A 319 -15.60 4.56 -8.83
C GLY A 319 -14.70 3.74 -9.76
N PRO A 320 -13.94 2.78 -9.20
CA PRO A 320 -13.07 1.90 -9.97
C PRO A 320 -13.89 0.96 -10.86
N ASP A 321 -13.39 0.57 -12.01
CA ASP A 321 -14.10 -0.37 -12.90
C ASP A 321 -14.15 -1.79 -12.35
N VAL A 322 -13.15 -2.17 -11.55
CA VAL A 322 -13.04 -3.51 -10.95
C VAL A 322 -12.65 -3.41 -9.47
N LEU A 323 -13.41 -4.10 -8.62
CA LEU A 323 -13.10 -4.32 -7.20
C LEU A 323 -13.29 -5.79 -6.88
N PHE A 324 -12.20 -6.53 -6.63
CA PHE A 324 -12.24 -7.95 -6.30
C PHE A 324 -11.52 -8.25 -4.99
N GLY A 325 -12.22 -8.81 -4.01
CA GLY A 325 -11.63 -9.21 -2.73
C GLY A 325 -12.63 -9.81 -1.75
N GLY A 326 -12.33 -9.69 -0.46
CA GLY A 326 -13.18 -10.10 0.66
C GLY A 326 -13.75 -8.90 1.43
N GLY A 327 -14.21 -9.15 2.66
CA GLY A 327 -14.80 -8.12 3.54
C GLY A 327 -16.28 -7.88 3.27
N ALA A 328 -17.05 -8.95 3.01
CA ALA A 328 -18.48 -8.87 2.74
C ALA A 328 -19.30 -8.17 3.85
N GLU A 329 -18.81 -8.19 5.09
CA GLU A 329 -19.41 -7.55 6.25
C GLU A 329 -19.51 -6.03 6.15
N GLN A 330 -18.84 -5.40 5.18
CA GLN A 330 -18.99 -3.98 4.87
C GLN A 330 -19.98 -3.72 3.71
N PHE A 331 -20.49 -4.78 3.07
CA PHE A 331 -21.32 -4.68 1.87
C PHE A 331 -22.79 -5.06 2.07
N TYR A 332 -23.12 -6.13 2.80
CA TYR A 332 -24.52 -6.42 3.10
C TYR A 332 -25.00 -5.52 4.26
N ALA A 333 -26.29 -5.17 4.29
CA ALA A 333 -26.83 -4.27 5.32
C ALA A 333 -26.69 -4.85 6.74
N ASN A 334 -25.82 -4.23 7.54
CA ASN A 334 -25.57 -4.56 8.95
C ASN A 334 -24.84 -3.40 9.68
N GLU A 335 -24.49 -3.53 10.96
CA GLU A 335 -23.86 -2.44 11.73
C GLU A 335 -22.44 -2.06 11.32
N GLU A 336 -21.72 -2.94 10.62
CA GLU A 336 -20.37 -2.71 10.08
C GLU A 336 -20.38 -2.09 8.68
N SER A 337 -21.52 -2.13 7.98
CA SER A 337 -21.71 -1.44 6.68
C SER A 337 -21.93 0.06 6.89
N TYR A 338 -21.52 0.86 5.91
CA TYR A 338 -21.63 2.32 6.01
C TYR A 338 -23.08 2.77 6.16
N GLU A 339 -23.36 3.44 7.27
CA GLU A 339 -24.70 3.86 7.71
C GLU A 339 -25.74 2.72 7.82
N GLY A 340 -25.30 1.47 7.86
CA GLY A 340 -26.19 0.30 7.88
C GLY A 340 -26.82 -0.04 6.52
N GLU A 341 -26.32 0.54 5.42
CA GLU A 341 -26.89 0.36 4.09
C GLU A 341 -26.39 -0.91 3.38
N ASP A 342 -27.19 -1.39 2.43
CA ASP A 342 -26.76 -2.45 1.51
C ASP A 342 -25.92 -1.86 0.38
N PHE A 343 -24.60 -2.00 0.51
CA PHE A 343 -23.65 -1.52 -0.48
C PHE A 343 -23.63 -2.38 -1.74
N TYR A 344 -24.02 -3.66 -1.71
CA TYR A 344 -24.21 -4.41 -2.96
C TYR A 344 -25.28 -3.75 -3.83
N ASP A 345 -26.40 -3.36 -3.22
CA ASP A 345 -27.46 -2.62 -3.92
C ASP A 345 -26.99 -1.22 -4.37
N ASN A 346 -26.21 -0.51 -3.55
CA ASN A 346 -25.67 0.81 -3.94
C ASN A 346 -24.72 0.71 -5.15
N PHE A 347 -23.83 -0.28 -5.19
CA PHE A 347 -22.96 -0.55 -6.33
C PHE A 347 -23.77 -0.98 -7.57
N ALA A 348 -24.75 -1.87 -7.40
CA ALA A 348 -25.62 -2.30 -8.50
C ALA A 348 -26.40 -1.12 -9.12
N GLN A 349 -26.90 -0.19 -8.31
CA GLN A 349 -27.56 1.03 -8.76
C GLN A 349 -26.62 1.97 -9.54
N ARG A 350 -25.31 1.91 -9.28
CA ARG A 350 -24.26 2.61 -10.04
C ARG A 350 -23.79 1.84 -11.28
N GLY A 351 -24.46 0.75 -11.64
CA GLY A 351 -24.20 -0.01 -12.86
C GLY A 351 -23.10 -1.05 -12.74
N TYR A 352 -22.72 -1.44 -11.51
CA TYR A 352 -21.82 -2.56 -11.29
C TYR A 352 -22.56 -3.89 -11.40
N GLU A 353 -21.90 -4.87 -12.01
CA GLU A 353 -22.28 -6.27 -11.88
C GLU A 353 -21.70 -6.80 -10.56
N VAL A 354 -22.56 -7.27 -9.65
CA VAL A 354 -22.16 -7.80 -8.34
C VAL A 354 -22.00 -9.31 -8.44
N VAL A 355 -20.83 -9.82 -8.05
CA VAL A 355 -20.51 -11.26 -8.03
C VAL A 355 -19.96 -11.70 -6.68
N GLN A 356 -20.30 -12.92 -6.29
CA GLN A 356 -20.11 -13.39 -4.91
C GLN A 356 -19.46 -14.77 -4.80
N ASN A 357 -19.00 -15.33 -5.92
CA ASN A 357 -18.26 -16.60 -5.95
C ASN A 357 -17.50 -16.74 -7.26
N ASN A 358 -16.59 -17.72 -7.30
CA ASN A 358 -15.76 -18.01 -8.46
C ASN A 358 -16.61 -18.42 -9.68
N THR A 359 -17.67 -19.21 -9.48
CA THR A 359 -18.55 -19.62 -10.57
C THR A 359 -19.21 -18.43 -11.26
N ALA A 360 -19.70 -17.46 -10.49
CA ALA A 360 -20.30 -16.23 -11.00
C ALA A 360 -19.26 -15.32 -11.68
N LEU A 361 -18.08 -15.18 -11.07
CA LEU A 361 -16.96 -14.40 -11.64
C LEU A 361 -16.58 -14.91 -13.04
N ALA A 362 -16.47 -16.24 -13.20
CA ALA A 362 -16.16 -16.87 -14.48
C ALA A 362 -17.26 -16.68 -15.54
N ALA A 363 -18.51 -16.52 -15.13
CA ALA A 363 -19.67 -16.32 -16.01
C ALA A 363 -19.94 -14.84 -16.35
N THR A 364 -19.35 -13.91 -15.61
CA THR A 364 -19.54 -12.46 -15.76
C THR A 364 -19.11 -12.00 -17.15
N GLY A 365 -19.78 -11.00 -17.72
CA GLY A 365 -19.30 -10.30 -18.93
C GLY A 365 -18.05 -9.45 -18.65
N ASN A 366 -17.59 -8.71 -19.66
CA ASN A 366 -16.45 -7.79 -19.54
C ASN A 366 -16.85 -6.31 -19.74
N SER A 367 -18.09 -6.05 -20.18
CA SER A 367 -18.52 -4.72 -20.62
C SER A 367 -18.92 -3.78 -19.47
N SER A 368 -19.19 -4.31 -18.28
CA SER A 368 -19.71 -3.56 -17.12
C SER A 368 -18.61 -3.33 -16.09
N LYS A 369 -18.77 -2.30 -15.23
CA LYS A 369 -17.98 -2.27 -13.99
C LYS A 369 -18.38 -3.50 -13.15
N THR A 370 -17.47 -4.06 -12.36
CA THR A 370 -17.75 -5.30 -11.60
C THR A 370 -17.23 -5.19 -10.17
N LEU A 371 -18.11 -5.51 -9.23
CA LEU A 371 -17.79 -5.68 -7.81
C LEU A 371 -17.85 -7.17 -7.50
N GLY A 372 -16.74 -7.75 -7.06
CA GLY A 372 -16.64 -9.15 -6.65
C GLY A 372 -16.20 -9.27 -5.20
N ILE A 373 -17.08 -9.72 -4.33
CA ILE A 373 -16.77 -9.93 -2.91
C ILE A 373 -17.07 -11.38 -2.55
N PHE A 374 -16.04 -12.14 -2.15
CA PHE A 374 -16.08 -13.61 -2.20
C PHE A 374 -16.15 -14.31 -0.83
N SER A 375 -15.94 -13.59 0.26
CA SER A 375 -16.01 -14.09 1.64
C SER A 375 -16.26 -12.92 2.60
N THR A 376 -16.81 -13.21 3.78
CA THR A 376 -16.55 -12.35 4.94
C THR A 376 -15.07 -12.48 5.31
N GLY A 377 -14.48 -11.39 5.79
CA GLY A 377 -13.06 -11.31 6.03
C GLY A 377 -12.17 -11.55 4.81
N ASN A 378 -10.97 -12.07 5.04
CA ASN A 378 -9.99 -12.37 3.98
C ASN A 378 -10.39 -13.62 3.18
N LEU A 379 -9.92 -13.71 1.94
CA LEU A 379 -10.02 -14.95 1.17
C LEU A 379 -9.15 -16.03 1.82
N ALA A 380 -9.61 -17.27 1.75
CA ALA A 380 -8.87 -18.43 2.23
C ALA A 380 -7.54 -18.55 1.48
N VAL A 381 -6.44 -18.85 2.16
CA VAL A 381 -5.12 -18.98 1.53
C VAL A 381 -5.09 -20.07 0.46
N TRP A 382 -4.11 -20.02 -0.45
CA TRP A 382 -3.98 -20.99 -1.53
C TRP A 382 -3.97 -22.44 -1.03
N LEU A 383 -3.27 -22.70 0.08
CA LEU A 383 -3.14 -24.04 0.66
C LEU A 383 -4.50 -24.60 1.11
N ASP A 384 -5.34 -23.77 1.70
CA ASP A 384 -6.67 -24.19 2.16
C ASP A 384 -7.61 -24.37 0.98
N ARG A 385 -7.56 -23.50 -0.05
CA ARG A 385 -8.36 -23.68 -1.28
C ARG A 385 -8.02 -24.94 -2.06
N ASN A 386 -6.76 -25.40 -2.04
CA ASN A 386 -6.26 -26.43 -2.96
C ASN A 386 -5.80 -27.74 -2.29
N VAL A 387 -5.35 -27.70 -1.03
CA VAL A 387 -4.80 -28.87 -0.30
C VAL A 387 -5.69 -29.27 0.86
N TYR A 388 -6.22 -28.29 1.60
CA TYR A 388 -7.09 -28.52 2.76
C TYR A 388 -8.47 -27.85 2.59
N PRO A 389 -9.26 -28.20 1.55
CA PRO A 389 -10.53 -27.53 1.24
C PRO A 389 -11.57 -27.63 2.35
N GLU A 390 -11.44 -28.60 3.26
CA GLU A 390 -12.28 -28.69 4.45
C GLU A 390 -12.14 -27.48 5.38
N ASN A 391 -11.01 -26.76 5.32
CA ASN A 391 -10.78 -25.54 6.10
C ASN A 391 -11.64 -24.36 5.61
N LEU A 392 -12.26 -24.45 4.43
CA LEU A 392 -13.23 -23.47 3.95
C LEU A 392 -14.64 -23.69 4.51
N ASN A 393 -14.92 -24.82 5.16
CA ASN A 393 -16.23 -25.13 5.74
C ASN A 393 -16.46 -24.40 7.08
N VAL A 394 -16.23 -23.08 7.08
CA VAL A 394 -16.41 -22.20 8.23
C VAL A 394 -17.77 -21.50 8.12
N PRO A 395 -18.69 -21.68 9.09
CA PRO A 395 -19.98 -20.97 9.11
C PRO A 395 -19.81 -19.46 9.08
N ASP A 396 -20.86 -18.76 8.62
CA ASP A 396 -20.93 -17.28 8.61
C ASP A 396 -19.81 -16.63 7.77
N THR A 397 -19.29 -17.35 6.77
CA THR A 397 -18.29 -16.81 5.82
C THR A 397 -18.84 -16.45 4.46
N ALA A 398 -20.09 -16.84 4.17
CA ALA A 398 -20.72 -16.55 2.88
C ALA A 398 -20.84 -15.03 2.64
N PRO A 399 -20.49 -14.54 1.44
CA PRO A 399 -20.46 -13.10 1.15
C PRO A 399 -21.85 -12.44 1.05
N ASP A 400 -22.92 -13.21 1.11
CA ASP A 400 -24.30 -12.71 1.18
C ASP A 400 -24.78 -12.44 2.62
N GLY A 401 -23.91 -12.62 3.63
CA GLY A 401 -24.22 -12.44 5.04
C GLY A 401 -25.04 -13.59 5.65
N SER A 402 -25.20 -14.70 4.94
CA SER A 402 -25.84 -15.90 5.47
C SER A 402 -24.89 -16.74 6.32
N SER A 403 -25.43 -17.64 7.15
CA SER A 403 -24.64 -18.58 7.95
C SER A 403 -23.97 -19.70 7.14
N ALA A 404 -24.00 -19.63 5.81
CA ALA A 404 -23.32 -20.58 4.96
C ALA A 404 -21.79 -20.32 4.94
N ALA A 405 -21.06 -21.30 4.40
CA ALA A 405 -19.62 -21.20 4.21
C ALA A 405 -19.29 -20.70 2.79
N ALA A 406 -18.29 -19.84 2.66
CA ALA A 406 -17.73 -19.40 1.38
C ALA A 406 -16.77 -20.47 0.82
N VAL A 407 -17.33 -21.54 0.25
CA VAL A 407 -16.53 -22.66 -0.29
C VAL A 407 -16.11 -22.49 -1.75
N ASP A 408 -16.74 -21.58 -2.50
CA ASP A 408 -16.48 -21.32 -3.93
C ASP A 408 -15.76 -19.98 -4.14
N GLN A 409 -14.59 -19.83 -3.53
CA GLN A 409 -13.76 -18.62 -3.62
C GLN A 409 -12.81 -18.68 -4.82
N PRO A 410 -12.62 -17.60 -5.60
CA PRO A 410 -11.59 -17.52 -6.64
C PRO A 410 -10.18 -17.37 -6.01
N GLY A 411 -9.14 -17.74 -6.74
CA GLY A 411 -7.76 -17.41 -6.39
C GLY A 411 -7.36 -16.03 -6.93
N LEU A 412 -6.15 -15.58 -6.56
CA LEU A 412 -5.62 -14.30 -7.04
C LEU A 412 -5.51 -14.27 -8.58
N LYS A 413 -5.15 -15.42 -9.18
CA LYS A 413 -5.03 -15.58 -10.62
C LYS A 413 -6.36 -15.36 -11.33
N GLU A 414 -7.42 -16.04 -10.91
CA GLU A 414 -8.75 -15.94 -11.53
C GLU A 414 -9.28 -14.50 -11.48
N MET A 415 -9.14 -13.83 -10.33
CA MET A 415 -9.54 -12.43 -10.17
C MET A 415 -8.73 -11.49 -11.05
N THR A 416 -7.40 -11.65 -11.08
CA THR A 416 -6.49 -10.78 -11.85
C THR A 416 -6.75 -10.87 -13.36
N LEU A 417 -6.88 -12.08 -13.90
CA LEU A 417 -7.13 -12.26 -15.34
C LEU A 417 -8.49 -11.68 -15.73
N LYS A 418 -9.51 -11.89 -14.88
CA LYS A 418 -10.83 -11.33 -15.12
C LYS A 418 -10.83 -9.79 -15.07
N ALA A 419 -10.08 -9.20 -14.15
CA ALA A 419 -9.93 -7.76 -14.06
C ALA A 419 -9.27 -7.18 -15.32
N ILE A 420 -8.22 -7.83 -15.84
CA ILE A 420 -7.57 -7.43 -17.10
C ILE A 420 -8.55 -7.48 -18.27
N ASP A 421 -9.38 -8.53 -18.36
CA ASP A 421 -10.38 -8.67 -19.42
C ASP A 421 -11.42 -7.54 -19.40
N ILE A 422 -11.96 -7.22 -18.22
CA ILE A 422 -12.92 -6.11 -18.03
C ILE A 422 -12.26 -4.77 -18.40
N LEU A 423 -11.08 -4.49 -17.86
CA LEU A 423 -10.38 -3.23 -18.09
C LEU A 423 -9.98 -3.04 -19.55
N THR A 424 -9.53 -4.12 -20.21
CA THR A 424 -9.15 -4.10 -21.63
C THR A 424 -10.35 -3.83 -22.54
N GLU A 425 -11.50 -4.44 -22.24
CA GLU A 425 -12.72 -4.22 -23.04
C GLU A 425 -13.33 -2.83 -22.82
N ARG A 426 -13.31 -2.33 -21.58
CA ARG A 426 -13.90 -1.04 -21.22
C ARG A 426 -13.03 0.15 -21.60
N HIS A 427 -11.71 0.00 -21.55
CA HIS A 427 -10.74 1.09 -21.79
C HIS A 427 -9.76 0.75 -22.92
N PRO A 428 -10.25 0.40 -24.12
CA PRO A 428 -9.43 -0.09 -25.22
C PRO A 428 -8.52 0.98 -25.81
N ASP A 429 -8.77 2.28 -25.56
CA ASP A 429 -7.97 3.40 -26.06
C ASP A 429 -7.25 4.14 -24.93
N ASP A 430 -7.93 4.36 -23.81
CA ASP A 430 -7.43 5.13 -22.68
C ASP A 430 -6.44 4.35 -21.81
N GLY A 431 -6.52 3.01 -21.81
CA GLY A 431 -5.70 2.12 -21.00
C GLY A 431 -6.17 2.01 -19.55
N TYR A 432 -5.43 1.27 -18.74
CA TYR A 432 -5.80 1.03 -17.34
C TYR A 432 -4.61 1.04 -16.37
N PHE A 433 -4.90 1.37 -15.11
CA PHE A 433 -4.05 1.11 -13.97
C PHE A 433 -4.73 0.04 -13.10
N MET A 434 -4.00 -1.02 -12.78
CA MET A 434 -4.49 -2.10 -11.92
C MET A 434 -3.49 -2.41 -10.81
N MET A 435 -4.00 -2.57 -9.60
CA MET A 435 -3.27 -3.13 -8.48
C MET A 435 -3.82 -4.53 -8.15
N ALA A 436 -2.94 -5.50 -7.99
CA ALA A 436 -3.27 -6.87 -7.59
C ALA A 436 -2.40 -7.32 -6.40
N GLU A 437 -3.03 -7.71 -5.29
CA GLU A 437 -2.36 -7.96 -4.03
C GLU A 437 -2.46 -9.43 -3.58
N ALA A 438 -1.32 -10.02 -3.21
CA ALA A 438 -1.22 -11.28 -2.47
C ALA A 438 -1.07 -10.99 -0.96
N ALA A 439 -2.17 -10.58 -0.32
CA ALA A 439 -2.17 -10.06 1.04
C ALA A 439 -1.85 -11.11 2.12
N SER A 440 -2.15 -12.38 1.82
CA SER A 440 -2.02 -13.45 2.80
C SER A 440 -0.56 -13.84 3.06
N VAL A 441 0.40 -13.38 2.24
CA VAL A 441 1.84 -13.54 2.53
C VAL A 441 2.17 -12.89 3.89
N ASP A 442 1.74 -11.65 4.11
CA ASP A 442 1.93 -10.93 5.36
C ASP A 442 1.13 -11.53 6.53
N LYS A 443 -0.17 -11.76 6.31
CA LYS A 443 -1.08 -12.29 7.34
C LYS A 443 -0.59 -13.60 7.95
N GLN A 444 -0.10 -14.49 7.10
CA GLN A 444 0.42 -15.78 7.54
C GLN A 444 1.82 -15.65 8.15
N MET A 445 2.61 -14.65 7.77
CA MET A 445 3.88 -14.34 8.44
C MET A 445 3.68 -13.79 9.85
N HIS A 446 2.67 -12.94 10.06
CA HIS A 446 2.22 -12.54 11.40
C HIS A 446 1.79 -13.74 12.24
N ALA A 447 0.98 -14.63 11.68
CA ALA A 447 0.54 -15.87 12.33
C ALA A 447 1.69 -16.87 12.57
N LEU A 448 2.88 -16.62 12.01
CA LEU A 448 4.03 -17.53 12.01
C LEU A 448 3.77 -18.86 11.28
N ASP A 449 2.78 -18.86 10.37
CA ASP A 449 2.45 -19.96 9.46
C ASP A 449 3.18 -19.75 8.12
N TYR A 450 4.46 -20.11 8.13
CA TYR A 450 5.35 -19.89 7.00
C TYR A 450 4.97 -20.72 5.77
N ASP A 451 4.34 -21.89 5.96
CA ASP A 451 3.99 -22.77 4.85
C ASP A 451 2.84 -22.18 4.03
N ARG A 452 1.82 -21.61 4.70
CA ARG A 452 0.76 -20.85 4.03
C ARG A 452 1.27 -19.56 3.43
N ALA A 453 2.07 -18.77 4.16
CA ALA A 453 2.65 -17.53 3.64
C ALA A 453 3.45 -17.74 2.35
N LEU A 454 4.33 -18.74 2.35
CA LEU A 454 5.12 -19.09 1.17
C LEU A 454 4.27 -19.76 0.08
N GLY A 455 3.14 -20.38 0.43
CA GLY A 455 2.16 -20.90 -0.53
C GLY A 455 1.48 -19.79 -1.32
N ASP A 456 1.06 -18.71 -0.66
CA ASP A 456 0.46 -17.54 -1.33
C ASP A 456 1.51 -16.75 -2.14
N LEU A 457 2.78 -16.75 -1.72
CA LEU A 457 3.87 -16.20 -2.55
C LEU A 457 4.02 -16.97 -3.89
N LEU A 458 3.81 -18.29 -3.89
CA LEU A 458 3.77 -19.05 -5.15
C LEU A 458 2.51 -18.77 -5.97
N GLU A 459 1.38 -18.51 -5.32
CA GLU A 459 0.19 -18.07 -6.04
C GLU A 459 0.42 -16.72 -6.73
N LEU A 460 1.11 -15.78 -6.07
CA LEU A 460 1.53 -14.52 -6.67
C LEU A 460 2.39 -14.77 -7.92
N ASP A 461 3.43 -15.60 -7.81
CA ASP A 461 4.31 -15.91 -8.95
C ASP A 461 3.54 -16.57 -10.11
N ASN A 462 2.65 -17.51 -9.80
CA ASN A 462 1.79 -18.15 -10.79
C ASN A 462 0.82 -17.15 -11.46
N THR A 463 0.31 -16.18 -10.70
CA THR A 463 -0.53 -15.11 -11.21
C THR A 463 0.23 -14.19 -12.15
N VAL A 464 1.48 -13.85 -11.80
CA VAL A 464 2.38 -13.07 -12.66
C VAL A 464 2.62 -13.82 -13.98
N GLU A 465 2.96 -15.10 -13.91
CA GLU A 465 3.16 -15.93 -15.11
C GLU A 465 1.91 -15.96 -16.02
N ALA A 466 0.74 -16.20 -15.42
CA ALA A 466 -0.52 -16.24 -16.14
C ALA A 466 -0.87 -14.88 -16.77
N THR A 467 -0.59 -13.80 -16.04
CA THR A 467 -0.80 -12.42 -16.52
C THR A 467 0.07 -12.12 -17.73
N LEU A 468 1.36 -12.46 -17.72
CA LEU A 468 2.24 -12.25 -18.86
C LEU A 468 1.74 -13.01 -20.09
N LYS A 469 1.40 -14.29 -19.94
CA LYS A 469 0.82 -15.11 -21.04
C LYS A 469 -0.50 -14.54 -21.56
N HIS A 470 -1.33 -14.02 -20.66
CA HIS A 470 -2.62 -13.42 -21.03
C HIS A 470 -2.43 -12.11 -21.81
N LEU A 471 -1.54 -11.24 -21.36
CA LEU A 471 -1.17 -10.00 -22.08
C LEU A 471 -0.55 -10.29 -23.45
N GLU A 472 0.26 -11.36 -23.57
CA GLU A 472 0.77 -11.82 -24.87
C GLU A 472 -0.37 -12.27 -25.80
N ALA A 473 -1.31 -13.05 -25.28
CA ALA A 473 -2.47 -13.52 -26.03
C ALA A 473 -3.40 -12.38 -26.48
N LEU A 474 -3.54 -11.34 -25.66
CA LEU A 474 -4.28 -10.11 -25.98
C LEU A 474 -3.49 -9.18 -26.91
N GLY A 475 -2.17 -9.38 -27.06
CA GLY A 475 -1.29 -8.50 -27.84
C GLY A 475 -1.01 -7.15 -27.16
N THR A 476 -1.19 -7.06 -25.85
CA THR A 476 -1.05 -5.81 -25.07
C THR A 476 0.20 -5.78 -24.18
N LEU A 477 1.00 -6.85 -24.17
CA LEU A 477 2.21 -6.95 -23.34
C LEU A 477 3.19 -5.79 -23.59
N GLU A 478 3.46 -5.47 -24.86
CA GLU A 478 4.42 -4.41 -25.23
C GLU A 478 3.95 -3.00 -24.84
N ASP A 479 2.65 -2.82 -24.60
CA ASP A 479 2.05 -1.55 -24.17
C ASP A 479 1.83 -1.49 -22.64
N THR A 480 2.19 -2.55 -21.91
CA THR A 480 1.89 -2.72 -20.48
C THR A 480 3.17 -2.78 -19.66
N LEU A 481 3.28 -1.89 -18.67
CA LEU A 481 4.31 -1.96 -17.63
C LEU A 481 3.80 -2.87 -16.51
N VAL A 482 4.48 -3.99 -16.29
CA VAL A 482 4.22 -4.93 -15.18
C VAL A 482 5.29 -4.75 -14.12
N ILE A 483 4.87 -4.50 -12.88
CA ILE A 483 5.72 -4.32 -11.71
C ILE A 483 5.32 -5.34 -10.66
N VAL A 484 6.30 -6.00 -10.02
CA VAL A 484 6.07 -6.85 -8.85
C VAL A 484 6.94 -6.31 -7.71
N THR A 485 6.32 -5.99 -6.59
CA THR A 485 7.04 -5.54 -5.39
C THR A 485 6.28 -5.90 -4.11
N ALA A 486 6.74 -5.37 -2.98
CA ALA A 486 6.06 -5.43 -1.69
C ALA A 486 5.89 -4.00 -1.15
N ASP A 487 5.02 -3.84 -0.18
CA ASP A 487 4.83 -2.61 0.60
C ASP A 487 5.87 -2.53 1.75
N HIS A 488 6.14 -3.65 2.42
CA HIS A 488 7.18 -3.82 3.43
C HIS A 488 7.70 -5.27 3.49
N GLY A 489 8.70 -5.50 4.36
CA GLY A 489 9.28 -6.81 4.56
C GLY A 489 8.95 -7.41 5.93
N HIS A 490 9.03 -8.74 6.03
CA HIS A 490 9.20 -9.46 7.30
C HIS A 490 10.65 -9.82 7.54
N GLY A 491 11.04 -9.96 8.82
CA GLY A 491 12.39 -10.39 9.20
C GLY A 491 12.66 -11.88 8.97
N PHE A 492 12.16 -12.46 7.88
CA PHE A 492 12.19 -13.89 7.57
C PHE A 492 13.56 -14.35 7.05
N ASP A 493 14.01 -15.52 7.50
CA ASP A 493 15.19 -16.20 6.97
C ASP A 493 15.11 -17.74 7.14
N VAL A 494 16.01 -18.45 6.45
CA VAL A 494 16.18 -19.91 6.53
C VAL A 494 17.62 -20.24 6.94
N ALA A 495 17.78 -20.86 8.11
CA ALA A 495 19.10 -21.10 8.70
C ALA A 495 19.61 -22.55 8.58
N GLY A 496 18.79 -23.47 8.06
CA GLY A 496 19.11 -24.90 7.98
C GLY A 496 17.88 -25.76 7.73
N SER A 497 17.89 -26.98 8.27
CA SER A 497 16.78 -27.93 8.18
C SER A 497 16.37 -28.48 9.54
N VAL A 498 15.18 -29.08 9.60
CA VAL A 498 14.64 -29.75 10.80
C VAL A 498 14.14 -31.15 10.44
N ASP A 499 14.58 -32.16 11.19
CA ASP A 499 14.00 -33.53 11.18
C ASP A 499 12.78 -33.57 12.13
N THR A 500 11.58 -33.33 11.58
CA THR A 500 10.33 -33.18 12.36
C THR A 500 9.98 -34.45 13.13
N GLU A 501 10.14 -35.63 12.52
CA GLU A 501 9.92 -36.91 13.19
C GLU A 501 10.87 -37.11 14.38
N PHE A 502 12.17 -36.81 14.21
CA PHE A 502 13.11 -36.92 15.32
C PHE A 502 12.76 -35.93 16.43
N GLN A 503 12.38 -34.70 16.09
CA GLN A 503 12.01 -33.68 17.06
C GLN A 503 10.82 -34.14 17.91
N LEU A 504 9.73 -34.55 17.29
CA LEU A 504 8.50 -34.98 17.98
C LEU A 504 8.71 -36.23 18.85
N ALA A 505 9.71 -37.06 18.53
CA ALA A 505 10.05 -38.23 19.34
C ALA A 505 10.81 -37.88 20.65
N GLN A 506 11.37 -36.67 20.79
CA GLN A 506 12.16 -36.29 21.96
C GLN A 506 11.31 -35.75 23.12
N ARG A 507 11.79 -35.96 24.35
CA ARG A 507 11.03 -35.60 25.58
C ARG A 507 11.30 -34.19 26.11
N THR A 508 12.47 -33.62 25.86
CA THR A 508 12.85 -32.31 26.41
C THR A 508 13.23 -31.37 25.28
N ASP A 509 12.97 -30.08 25.45
CA ASP A 509 13.27 -29.06 24.44
C ASP A 509 14.76 -29.06 24.03
N ARG A 510 15.65 -29.36 24.98
CA ARG A 510 17.08 -29.50 24.70
C ARG A 510 17.41 -30.65 23.77
N GLU A 511 16.72 -31.79 23.90
CA GLU A 511 16.91 -32.94 23.02
C GLU A 511 16.22 -32.72 21.67
N LYS A 512 15.04 -32.10 21.65
CA LYS A 512 14.32 -31.71 20.43
C LYS A 512 15.17 -30.85 19.50
N ARG A 513 15.96 -29.91 20.04
CA ARG A 513 16.88 -29.07 19.26
C ARG A 513 17.97 -29.85 18.50
N LYS A 514 18.23 -31.12 18.83
CA LYS A 514 19.14 -31.98 18.05
C LYS A 514 18.55 -32.41 16.70
N ALA A 515 17.26 -32.16 16.46
CA ALA A 515 16.63 -32.30 15.14
C ALA A 515 17.13 -31.26 14.13
N VAL A 516 17.75 -30.18 14.59
CA VAL A 516 18.18 -29.07 13.75
C VAL A 516 19.50 -29.40 13.06
N GLY A 517 19.49 -29.42 11.73
CA GLY A 517 20.66 -29.55 10.87
C GLY A 517 21.19 -28.19 10.43
N ILE A 518 22.46 -27.90 10.74
CA ILE A 518 23.17 -26.68 10.29
C ILE A 518 24.37 -27.04 9.40
N TYR A 519 24.77 -26.11 8.52
CA TYR A 519 25.91 -26.29 7.60
C TYR A 519 25.84 -27.64 6.85
N GLU A 520 26.84 -28.53 7.00
CA GLU A 520 26.85 -29.87 6.40
C GLU A 520 25.62 -30.70 6.79
N GLN A 521 25.12 -30.53 8.02
CA GLN A 521 23.98 -31.29 8.55
C GLN A 521 22.64 -30.75 8.05
N SER A 522 22.60 -29.57 7.41
CA SER A 522 21.35 -29.06 6.81
C SER A 522 20.82 -29.97 5.70
N GLY A 523 21.72 -30.70 5.02
CA GLY A 523 21.31 -31.66 3.99
C GLY A 523 20.47 -31.04 2.87
N LEU A 524 19.61 -31.85 2.27
CA LEU A 524 18.57 -31.39 1.33
C LEU A 524 17.21 -31.52 2.01
N SER A 525 16.30 -30.59 1.72
CA SER A 525 14.91 -30.73 2.11
C SER A 525 14.26 -31.91 1.38
N GLN A 526 13.12 -32.37 1.92
CA GLN A 526 12.33 -33.47 1.34
C GLN A 526 11.09 -33.00 0.58
N TYR A 527 11.00 -31.71 0.23
CA TYR A 527 10.00 -31.23 -0.72
C TYR A 527 10.27 -31.85 -2.10
N THR A 528 9.22 -32.34 -2.75
CA THR A 528 9.30 -33.03 -4.04
C THR A 528 8.49 -32.30 -5.10
N SER A 529 8.93 -32.43 -6.35
CA SER A 529 8.21 -31.90 -7.51
C SER A 529 7.09 -32.86 -7.94
N PRO A 530 5.92 -32.35 -8.39
CA PRO A 530 4.92 -33.17 -9.04
C PRO A 530 5.52 -33.89 -10.25
N ASN A 531 5.28 -35.19 -10.31
CA ASN A 531 5.55 -36.06 -11.43
C ASN A 531 4.26 -36.20 -12.25
N GLU A 532 4.15 -35.43 -13.33
CA GLU A 532 3.01 -35.46 -14.25
C GLU A 532 2.76 -36.85 -14.87
N SER A 533 3.77 -37.74 -14.85
CA SER A 533 3.66 -39.13 -15.33
C SER A 533 3.19 -40.12 -14.25
N ALA A 534 3.06 -39.69 -13.00
CA ALA A 534 2.53 -40.54 -11.92
C ALA A 534 0.99 -40.69 -12.05
N PRO A 535 0.36 -41.68 -11.40
CA PRO A 535 -1.09 -41.86 -11.48
C PRO A 535 -1.84 -40.66 -10.90
N LEU A 536 -2.90 -40.20 -11.59
CA LEU A 536 -3.75 -39.08 -11.14
C LEU A 536 -4.30 -39.35 -9.73
N GLY A 537 -4.13 -38.39 -8.81
CA GLY A 537 -4.54 -38.54 -7.41
C GLY A 537 -3.52 -39.26 -6.50
N SER A 538 -2.32 -39.59 -7.00
CA SER A 538 -1.18 -39.90 -6.13
C SER A 538 -0.54 -38.63 -5.58
N ASP A 539 0.11 -38.77 -4.43
CA ASP A 539 1.01 -37.83 -3.76
C ASP A 539 2.25 -37.45 -4.61
N GLN A 540 2.37 -38.02 -5.80
CA GLN A 540 3.37 -37.67 -6.80
C GLN A 540 2.75 -37.09 -8.09
N ASN A 541 1.42 -37.04 -8.26
CA ASN A 541 0.75 -36.41 -9.42
C ASN A 541 -0.20 -35.28 -9.00
N LEU A 542 0.20 -34.49 -8.01
CA LEU A 542 -0.54 -33.29 -7.61
C LEU A 542 -0.17 -32.13 -8.54
N VAL A 543 -0.79 -32.09 -9.70
CA VAL A 543 -0.72 -30.94 -10.62
C VAL A 543 -1.89 -30.01 -10.30
N TYR A 544 -1.65 -28.98 -9.49
CA TYR A 544 -2.69 -28.04 -9.08
C TYR A 544 -3.14 -27.12 -10.22
N SER A 545 -2.18 -26.60 -10.99
CA SER A 545 -2.45 -25.91 -12.25
C SER A 545 -1.26 -26.07 -13.21
N ALA A 546 -1.56 -26.13 -14.51
CA ALA A 546 -0.55 -26.36 -15.54
C ALA A 546 0.49 -25.21 -15.52
N GLY A 547 1.76 -25.56 -15.34
CA GLY A 547 2.85 -24.58 -15.23
C GLY A 547 3.03 -23.96 -13.84
N ALA A 548 2.25 -24.32 -12.83
CA ALA A 548 2.44 -23.80 -11.47
C ALA A 548 3.50 -24.59 -10.68
N ALA A 549 4.33 -23.87 -9.92
CA ALA A 549 5.49 -24.42 -9.22
C ALA A 549 5.22 -24.85 -7.77
N PHE A 550 4.08 -25.46 -7.46
CA PHE A 550 3.76 -25.93 -6.10
C PHE A 550 4.37 -27.31 -5.78
N PRO A 551 4.86 -27.56 -4.55
CA PRO A 551 5.39 -28.86 -4.16
C PRO A 551 4.31 -29.96 -4.19
N ALA A 552 4.72 -31.20 -4.47
CA ALA A 552 3.84 -32.36 -4.40
C ALA A 552 3.54 -32.80 -2.96
N ASN A 553 4.42 -32.45 -2.01
CA ASN A 553 4.21 -32.72 -0.59
C ASN A 553 4.51 -31.45 0.22
N TRP A 554 3.59 -31.11 1.13
CA TRP A 554 3.70 -29.91 1.97
C TRP A 554 4.26 -30.18 3.35
N ASP A 555 4.13 -31.42 3.87
CA ASP A 555 4.60 -31.80 5.21
C ASP A 555 5.72 -32.86 5.15
N PRO A 556 6.93 -32.52 4.66
CA PRO A 556 8.06 -33.45 4.65
C PRO A 556 8.68 -33.65 6.04
N ARG A 557 9.34 -34.80 6.25
CA ARG A 557 10.13 -35.05 7.47
C ARG A 557 11.32 -34.10 7.60
N TYR A 558 12.09 -33.88 6.53
CA TYR A 558 13.17 -32.89 6.51
C TYR A 558 12.66 -31.59 5.88
N THR A 559 12.30 -30.64 6.74
CA THR A 559 11.77 -29.32 6.37
C THR A 559 12.79 -28.20 6.65
N LEU A 560 12.43 -26.95 6.37
CA LEU A 560 13.29 -25.79 6.60
C LEU A 560 13.30 -25.35 8.06
N LEU A 561 14.48 -25.00 8.57
CA LEU A 561 14.60 -24.18 9.78
C LEU A 561 14.32 -22.73 9.38
N GLN A 562 13.05 -22.36 9.35
CA GLN A 562 12.55 -21.08 8.89
C GLN A 562 11.96 -20.27 10.06
N GLY A 563 12.06 -18.95 10.00
CA GLY A 563 11.51 -18.09 11.03
C GLY A 563 11.69 -16.61 10.76
N VAL A 564 10.85 -15.80 11.42
CA VAL A 564 11.03 -14.35 11.50
C VAL A 564 11.92 -13.98 12.70
N MET A 565 12.58 -12.83 12.62
CA MET A 565 13.47 -12.35 13.68
C MET A 565 12.70 -11.85 14.92
N ALA A 566 11.48 -11.34 14.75
CA ALA A 566 10.67 -10.77 15.83
C ALA A 566 9.33 -11.52 15.95
N PHE A 567 9.09 -12.13 17.11
CA PHE A 567 7.94 -13.01 17.37
C PHE A 567 7.58 -13.06 18.86
N PRO A 568 6.33 -13.41 19.20
CA PRO A 568 5.88 -13.65 20.56
C PRO A 568 6.37 -15.00 21.09
N ASP A 569 6.16 -15.26 22.38
CA ASP A 569 6.30 -16.62 22.92
C ASP A 569 5.46 -17.61 22.09
N ARG A 570 6.06 -18.72 21.66
CA ARG A 570 5.38 -19.71 20.81
C ARG A 570 5.85 -21.13 21.05
N ARG A 571 5.10 -22.08 20.51
CA ARG A 571 5.53 -23.47 20.31
C ARG A 571 5.87 -23.70 18.85
N GLU A 572 6.88 -24.51 18.58
CA GLU A 572 7.31 -24.75 17.20
C GLU A 572 7.64 -26.22 16.97
N ASN A 573 6.97 -26.84 16.01
CA ASN A 573 7.19 -28.23 15.60
C ASN A 573 7.59 -28.36 14.12
N TYR A 574 7.60 -27.25 13.36
CA TYR A 574 7.95 -27.15 11.95
C TYR A 574 7.10 -28.04 11.01
N THR A 575 5.95 -28.54 11.47
CA THR A 575 5.02 -29.32 10.65
C THR A 575 3.91 -28.44 10.12
N VAL A 576 3.36 -28.79 8.95
CA VAL A 576 2.22 -28.04 8.40
C VAL A 576 0.99 -28.20 9.29
N HIS A 577 0.33 -27.08 9.57
CA HIS A 577 -0.92 -27.05 10.34
C HIS A 577 -2.11 -27.41 9.44
N ALA A 578 -2.41 -28.70 9.31
CA ALA A 578 -3.47 -29.18 8.40
C ALA A 578 -4.88 -28.67 8.74
N GLY A 579 -5.16 -28.37 10.01
CA GLY A 579 -6.48 -27.93 10.50
C GLY A 579 -6.79 -26.43 10.32
N GLY A 580 -5.92 -25.67 9.65
CA GLY A 580 -6.08 -24.24 9.42
C GLY A 580 -4.83 -23.44 9.78
N PRO A 581 -4.87 -22.11 9.62
CA PRO A 581 -3.79 -21.21 10.01
C PRO A 581 -3.37 -21.38 11.47
N ARG A 582 -2.12 -21.04 11.77
CA ARG A 582 -1.59 -21.04 13.14
C ARG A 582 -2.23 -19.96 14.00
N ASP A 583 -2.36 -20.30 15.29
CA ASP A 583 -2.68 -19.35 16.35
C ASP A 583 -1.60 -19.44 17.42
N PRO A 584 -0.48 -18.70 17.29
CA PRO A 584 0.74 -18.94 18.05
C PRO A 584 0.61 -18.57 19.54
N THR A 585 -0.37 -17.72 19.89
CA THR A 585 -0.54 -17.20 21.24
C THR A 585 -1.97 -17.30 21.74
N VAL A 586 -2.14 -17.25 23.05
CA VAL A 586 -3.43 -17.08 23.73
C VAL A 586 -3.29 -16.04 24.82
N THR A 587 -4.39 -15.43 25.25
CA THR A 587 -4.40 -14.53 26.41
C THR A 587 -3.91 -15.27 27.66
N ALA A 588 -3.10 -14.60 28.49
CA ALA A 588 -2.61 -15.17 29.73
C ALA A 588 -3.74 -15.36 30.77
N ASP A 589 -3.96 -16.61 31.20
CA ASP A 589 -4.99 -16.97 32.18
C ASP A 589 -4.54 -16.81 33.66
N ASP A 590 -3.28 -16.44 33.90
CA ASP A 590 -2.68 -16.35 35.23
C ASP A 590 -2.82 -14.96 35.89
N GLY A 591 -3.58 -14.06 35.25
CA GLY A 591 -3.80 -12.70 35.70
C GLY A 591 -2.64 -11.74 35.37
N THR A 592 -1.68 -12.17 34.55
CA THR A 592 -0.76 -11.25 33.87
C THR A 592 -1.43 -10.66 32.63
N ASP A 593 -1.19 -9.37 32.37
CA ASP A 593 -1.66 -8.75 31.13
C ASP A 593 -0.78 -9.23 29.95
N GLY A 594 -1.41 -9.55 28.82
CA GLY A 594 -0.72 -9.92 27.57
C GLY A 594 -0.99 -11.35 27.09
N TYR A 595 -0.07 -11.84 26.26
CA TYR A 595 -0.16 -13.09 25.52
C TYR A 595 0.96 -14.07 25.91
N VAL A 596 0.62 -15.35 25.92
CA VAL A 596 1.54 -16.47 26.14
C VAL A 596 1.45 -17.46 24.99
N ALA A 597 2.46 -18.32 24.84
CA ALA A 597 2.44 -19.37 23.83
C ALA A 597 1.18 -20.25 23.94
N ASN A 598 0.45 -20.40 22.84
CA ASN A 598 -0.73 -21.26 22.78
C ASN A 598 -0.31 -22.73 23.04
N PRO A 599 -0.85 -23.40 24.09
CA PRO A 599 -0.49 -24.78 24.38
C PRO A 599 -1.03 -25.80 23.36
N GLU A 600 -2.06 -25.43 22.61
CA GLU A 600 -2.67 -26.22 21.54
C GLU A 600 -1.95 -26.05 20.20
N ASP A 601 -1.22 -24.95 20.02
CA ASP A 601 -0.35 -24.71 18.87
C ASP A 601 0.96 -25.53 18.97
N GLY A 602 1.47 -25.98 17.83
CA GLY A 602 2.77 -26.66 17.74
C GLY A 602 2.92 -27.87 18.67
N LEU A 603 1.88 -28.70 18.81
CA LEU A 603 1.88 -29.84 19.74
C LEU A 603 3.12 -30.73 19.57
N GLY A 604 3.74 -31.08 20.70
CA GLY A 604 4.98 -31.86 20.70
C GLY A 604 6.24 -31.06 20.32
N GLY A 605 6.11 -29.81 19.88
CA GLY A 605 7.19 -28.90 19.50
C GLY A 605 8.03 -28.37 20.67
N ILE A 606 8.98 -27.50 20.35
CA ILE A 606 9.81 -26.76 21.32
C ILE A 606 9.14 -25.47 21.75
N THR A 607 9.30 -25.07 23.01
CA THR A 607 8.92 -23.72 23.42
C THR A 607 10.03 -22.75 23.05
N ILE A 608 9.67 -21.66 22.37
CA ILE A 608 10.58 -20.58 21.98
C ILE A 608 10.09 -19.30 22.67
N GLN A 609 10.96 -18.72 23.50
CA GLN A 609 10.69 -17.42 24.11
C GLN A 609 10.83 -16.33 23.05
N GLY A 610 9.82 -15.47 22.97
CA GLY A 610 9.74 -14.33 22.09
C GLY A 610 10.63 -13.18 22.53
N ASN A 611 10.70 -12.17 21.67
CA ASN A 611 11.45 -10.93 21.86
C ASN A 611 10.58 -9.69 21.67
N LEU A 612 9.27 -9.87 21.53
CA LEU A 612 8.29 -8.80 21.45
C LEU A 612 7.75 -8.43 22.84
N LEU A 613 7.01 -7.32 22.88
CA LEU A 613 6.24 -6.92 24.05
C LEU A 613 5.21 -8.00 24.41
N PRO A 614 4.88 -8.21 25.70
CA PRO A 614 3.86 -9.17 26.12
C PRO A 614 2.50 -8.97 25.46
N GLU A 615 2.19 -7.75 25.02
CA GLU A 615 0.92 -7.39 24.40
C GLU A 615 0.88 -7.64 22.88
N ALA A 616 1.98 -8.09 22.26
CA ALA A 616 2.04 -8.40 20.83
C ALA A 616 1.76 -9.90 20.58
N PRO A 617 0.61 -10.28 19.99
CA PRO A 617 0.22 -11.68 19.83
C PRO A 617 0.83 -12.40 18.62
N THR A 618 1.49 -11.66 17.72
CA THR A 618 1.92 -12.12 16.39
C THR A 618 3.32 -11.63 16.06
N GLY A 619 3.92 -12.15 14.98
CA GLY A 619 5.12 -11.55 14.37
C GLY A 619 4.92 -10.08 14.00
N VAL A 620 5.97 -9.38 13.58
CA VAL A 620 5.91 -7.98 13.14
C VAL A 620 6.78 -7.75 11.90
N HIS A 621 6.53 -6.65 11.18
CA HIS A 621 7.31 -6.25 10.02
C HIS A 621 8.78 -5.95 10.37
N SER A 622 9.63 -5.81 9.34
CA SER A 622 11.05 -5.47 9.46
C SER A 622 11.46 -4.31 8.54
N LEU A 623 12.64 -3.74 8.82
CA LEU A 623 13.28 -2.71 8.00
C LEU A 623 13.94 -3.28 6.72
N THR A 624 13.64 -4.52 6.34
CA THR A 624 14.27 -5.14 5.17
C THR A 624 13.82 -4.42 3.91
N ASP A 625 14.77 -3.89 3.12
CA ASP A 625 14.49 -3.37 1.78
C ASP A 625 13.87 -4.49 0.93
N VAL A 626 12.82 -4.16 0.18
CA VAL A 626 12.03 -5.15 -0.58
C VAL A 626 12.34 -5.09 -2.08
N PRO A 627 12.27 -6.23 -2.80
CA PRO A 627 12.61 -6.29 -4.20
C PRO A 627 11.56 -5.63 -5.09
N VAL A 628 12.00 -5.12 -6.24
CA VAL A 628 11.14 -4.58 -7.30
C VAL A 628 11.54 -5.22 -8.62
N PHE A 629 10.63 -5.96 -9.23
CA PHE A 629 10.80 -6.53 -10.57
C PHE A 629 9.98 -5.71 -11.56
N ALA A 630 10.57 -5.32 -12.70
CA ALA A 630 9.84 -4.59 -13.75
C ALA A 630 10.05 -5.17 -15.16
N LEU A 631 8.96 -5.24 -15.94
CA LEU A 631 8.92 -5.68 -17.33
C LEU A 631 8.03 -4.74 -18.15
N GLY A 632 8.46 -4.41 -19.37
CA GLY A 632 7.69 -3.61 -20.32
C GLY A 632 8.21 -2.17 -20.46
N PRO A 633 7.39 -1.23 -20.97
CA PRO A 633 7.80 0.16 -21.15
C PRO A 633 8.30 0.77 -19.83
N CYS A 634 9.41 1.51 -19.89
CA CYS A 634 10.03 2.16 -18.72
C CYS A 634 10.62 1.23 -17.65
N GLN A 635 10.72 -0.08 -17.89
CA GLN A 635 11.30 -1.03 -16.94
C GLN A 635 12.69 -0.59 -16.42
N GLU A 636 13.47 0.14 -17.23
CA GLU A 636 14.80 0.62 -16.85
C GLU A 636 14.82 1.60 -15.66
N LEU A 637 13.68 2.21 -15.32
CA LEU A 637 13.54 3.12 -14.19
C LEU A 637 13.55 2.41 -12.82
N PHE A 638 13.29 1.10 -12.81
CA PHE A 638 13.10 0.33 -11.57
C PHE A 638 14.36 -0.42 -11.11
N GLY A 639 15.52 -0.17 -11.74
CA GLY A 639 16.79 -0.77 -11.35
C GLY A 639 17.54 0.02 -10.28
N GLY A 640 18.28 -0.67 -9.41
CA GLY A 640 19.07 -0.05 -8.33
C GLY A 640 18.35 -0.04 -6.98
N THR A 641 18.75 0.87 -6.09
CA THR A 641 18.15 1.03 -4.75
C THR A 641 17.65 2.46 -4.59
N TYR A 642 16.39 2.63 -4.20
CA TYR A 642 15.69 3.92 -4.18
C TYR A 642 14.59 3.96 -3.10
N GLN A 643 13.90 5.08 -2.96
CA GLN A 643 12.81 5.21 -1.97
C GLN A 643 11.54 4.56 -2.49
N ASN A 644 10.69 4.02 -1.61
CA ASN A 644 9.38 3.52 -2.04
C ASN A 644 8.53 4.57 -2.78
N THR A 645 8.72 5.86 -2.47
CA THR A 645 8.10 6.99 -3.16
C THR A 645 8.51 7.10 -4.64
N ASP A 646 9.68 6.62 -5.02
CA ASP A 646 10.13 6.65 -6.43
C ASP A 646 9.31 5.71 -7.32
N ILE A 647 8.65 4.70 -6.76
CA ILE A 647 7.71 3.83 -7.51
C ILE A 647 6.58 4.67 -8.13
N PHE A 648 5.99 5.58 -7.35
CA PHE A 648 4.97 6.51 -7.84
C PHE A 648 5.51 7.34 -9.02
N TYR A 649 6.67 7.98 -8.86
CA TYR A 649 7.25 8.85 -9.88
C TYR A 649 7.59 8.08 -11.17
N ASN A 650 8.10 6.85 -11.03
CA ASN A 650 8.41 5.98 -12.16
C ASN A 650 7.13 5.55 -12.91
N MET A 651 6.06 5.18 -12.20
CA MET A 651 4.76 4.87 -12.80
C MET A 651 4.16 6.11 -13.48
N ALA A 652 4.16 7.25 -12.79
CA ALA A 652 3.63 8.51 -13.31
C ALA A 652 4.39 9.00 -14.55
N GLN A 653 5.73 8.83 -14.58
CA GLN A 653 6.54 9.08 -15.76
C GLN A 653 6.11 8.18 -16.92
N CYS A 654 5.91 6.89 -16.66
CA CYS A 654 5.56 5.95 -17.72
C CYS A 654 4.15 6.17 -18.29
N LEU A 655 3.20 6.54 -17.42
CA LEU A 655 1.84 6.90 -17.79
C LEU A 655 1.73 8.33 -18.36
N GLY A 656 2.78 9.15 -18.26
CA GLY A 656 2.80 10.53 -18.74
C GLY A 656 1.87 11.45 -17.96
N LEU A 657 1.83 11.32 -16.63
CA LEU A 657 0.90 12.06 -15.75
C LEU A 657 1.35 13.48 -15.40
N SER A 658 2.64 13.81 -15.63
CA SER A 658 3.18 15.14 -15.40
C SER A 658 2.48 16.22 -16.24
N ARG A 659 2.11 17.36 -15.63
CA ARG A 659 1.46 18.52 -16.26
C ARG A 659 2.23 19.82 -15.96
N PRO A 660 3.44 19.99 -16.51
CA PRO A 660 4.22 21.19 -16.25
C PRO A 660 3.64 22.42 -16.95
N SER A 661 3.59 23.55 -16.27
CA SER A 661 3.30 24.85 -16.92
C SER A 661 4.42 25.21 -17.91
N PRO A 662 4.10 25.79 -19.09
CA PRO A 662 5.13 26.19 -20.04
C PRO A 662 6.12 27.16 -19.39
N ARG A 663 7.42 26.81 -19.35
CA ARG A 663 8.48 27.67 -18.80
C ARG A 663 8.50 29.02 -19.54
N GLY A 664 8.08 30.09 -18.86
CA GLY A 664 8.30 31.47 -19.27
C GLY A 664 7.31 32.02 -20.30
N GLY A 665 6.26 32.68 -19.80
CA GLY A 665 5.41 33.59 -20.56
C GLY A 665 4.89 34.70 -19.66
N HIS A 666 5.70 35.75 -19.44
CA HIS A 666 5.24 36.94 -18.71
C HIS A 666 3.98 37.54 -19.36
N LYS A 667 2.92 37.64 -18.56
CA LYS A 667 1.76 38.54 -18.59
C LYS A 667 1.41 39.24 -19.93
N GLY A 668 0.21 38.94 -20.41
CA GLY A 668 -0.66 39.95 -21.03
C GLY A 668 -1.34 39.49 -22.32
N GLU A 669 -2.60 39.06 -22.22
CA GLU A 669 -3.71 39.80 -22.82
C GLU A 669 -5.05 39.15 -22.48
N SER A 670 -5.90 39.96 -21.86
CA SER A 670 -7.31 39.67 -21.62
C SER A 670 -8.01 39.31 -22.94
N ARG A 671 -8.64 38.14 -23.00
CA ARG A 671 -9.71 37.88 -23.99
C ARG A 671 -10.88 38.81 -23.68
N LYS A 672 -10.89 40.00 -24.29
CA LYS A 672 -12.08 40.85 -24.35
C LYS A 672 -13.13 40.16 -25.23
N GLY A 673 -14.25 39.80 -24.62
CA GLY A 673 -15.45 39.37 -25.31
C GLY A 673 -15.90 40.39 -26.36
N HIS A 674 -16.22 39.90 -27.55
CA HIS A 674 -16.90 40.70 -28.56
C HIS A 674 -18.40 40.64 -28.30
N GLY A 675 -18.90 41.72 -27.68
CA GLY A 675 -20.31 42.03 -27.61
C GLY A 675 -20.87 42.44 -28.97
N ARG A 676 -22.00 41.82 -29.34
CA ARG A 676 -22.91 42.28 -30.39
C ARG A 676 -23.53 43.64 -30.03
N LYS A 677 -23.48 44.58 -30.97
CA LYS A 677 -24.42 45.69 -31.30
C LYS A 677 -23.83 46.35 -32.55
N GLY A 678 -24.51 46.62 -33.66
CA GLY A 678 -25.89 47.01 -33.88
C GLY A 678 -25.90 48.40 -34.51
N ASP A 679 -26.31 48.46 -35.78
CA ASP A 679 -26.80 49.62 -36.57
C ASP A 679 -25.82 50.66 -37.15
N GLY A 680 -26.04 50.99 -38.44
CA GLY A 680 -25.43 52.14 -39.10
C GLY A 680 -25.47 52.13 -40.62
N HIS A 681 -26.58 52.59 -41.18
CA HIS A 681 -26.99 52.51 -42.59
C HIS A 681 -26.38 53.62 -43.50
N LYS A 682 -26.32 53.33 -44.82
CA LYS A 682 -26.31 54.21 -46.02
C LYS A 682 -24.98 54.72 -46.61
N GLY A 683 -24.85 54.50 -47.92
CA GLY A 683 -23.92 55.22 -48.81
C GLY A 683 -23.81 54.59 -50.20
N ASP A 684 -24.78 54.95 -51.07
CA ASP A 684 -24.85 54.93 -52.53
C ASP A 684 -23.75 54.28 -53.40
N GLY A 685 -24.18 53.55 -54.44
CA GLY A 685 -23.35 52.97 -55.53
C GLY A 685 -22.81 54.03 -56.53
N PRO A 686 -22.54 53.71 -57.82
CA PRO A 686 -22.87 52.47 -58.55
C PRO A 686 -21.79 51.99 -59.57
N LYS A 687 -22.11 50.88 -60.29
CA LYS A 687 -21.68 50.52 -61.68
C LYS A 687 -20.19 50.15 -61.92
N ASP A 688 -19.78 49.25 -62.80
CA ASP A 688 -20.36 48.56 -63.97
C ASP A 688 -19.57 47.26 -64.24
N ASP A 689 -20.22 46.32 -64.93
CA ASP A 689 -19.75 45.42 -66.00
C ASP A 689 -18.38 44.71 -65.92
N ASP A 690 -18.32 43.38 -66.06
CA ASP A 690 -18.54 42.65 -67.32
C ASP A 690 -18.01 41.19 -67.25
N LYS A 691 -18.88 40.26 -67.68
CA LYS A 691 -18.62 39.08 -68.55
C LYS A 691 -17.61 37.95 -68.21
N LYS A 692 -18.20 36.75 -68.37
CA LYS A 692 -17.69 35.49 -68.98
C LYS A 692 -16.66 34.71 -68.15
N GLY A 693 -16.69 33.39 -68.05
CA GLY A 693 -17.46 32.30 -68.67
C GLY A 693 -16.74 31.02 -68.21
N GLY A 694 -17.44 30.00 -67.75
CA GLY A 694 -17.63 28.80 -68.57
C GLY A 694 -16.86 27.60 -68.01
N ALA A 695 -17.61 26.52 -67.78
CA ALA A 695 -17.28 25.08 -67.83
C ALA A 695 -15.90 24.59 -67.35
N GLY A 696 -15.75 23.57 -66.51
CA GLY A 696 -16.63 22.42 -66.27
C GLY A 696 -15.91 21.12 -66.68
N ARG A 697 -16.20 20.06 -65.91
CA ARG A 697 -15.97 18.62 -66.16
C ARG A 697 -14.56 18.09 -65.89
N ALA A 698 -14.39 16.91 -65.30
CA ALA A 698 -15.32 15.87 -64.85
C ALA A 698 -14.73 15.15 -63.63
#